data_AF-A0A101F8J1-F1
#
_entry.id   AF-A0A101F8J1-F1
#
_cell.length_a   1.000
_cell.length_b   1.000
_cell.length_c   1.000
_cell.angle_alpha   90.00
_cell.angle_beta   90.00
_cell.angle_gamma   90.00
#
_symmetry.space_group_name_H-M   'P 1'
#
loop_
_entity.id
_entity.type
_entity.pdbx_description
1 polymer ?
#
loop_
_entity_poly.entity_id
_entity_poly.type
_entity_poly.pdbx_seq_one_letter_code
_entity_poly.pdbx_strand_id
1 'polypeptide(L)'
;MKELWSPQNRYQKWLEIEILACEAWAELGRVPASAVETIKKKASFDLARIAEIEEVTKHDVIAFVSCVAESVGDQGKYLHLGLTSYDVVDTALSLLMRDALEIILEALDRLLELLKEKALVYKDTVMIGRTHGVHAEPITLGLKFALWYCELQRARRRLERAKEVISVGRLSGAVGTYAHIDPYVEAYVCRKLGLKPAKISTQVLQRDRHAEYLNALAVTATSLEKFAVEIRHLQRTEVLEMEEGFAKGQKGSSAMPHKRNPITCERLSGLARVVRGNALAALENIPLWHERDISHSSVERIIIPDSTTLLHYMIVKFAEIVQGLQVYPERMKKNLQLTKGLIFSQRLLLALVEKGLLREEAYALVQRQALQAWPEGDFRELVKGDPEIGKHLSSEEIEALFDYKPYLENTDYIFWKAGLSDPPIRKWEEKIRTRLVSPKKEVEKQELVYEGKAKKVYSTSEPNLYLMEFKDEATAFDGLKKEEIPGKGRLNNLISAHLFALLECAGMATHFVSLVSEKEMLVRRVEVLPLEVIVRNLVAGSMAKRLGLPEGKELSRPLVSFCYKSDQLHDPLLTEEEIIALELATPDQITALKEISLKCNQVLRAYFQTRGILLVDFKLEFGFDHRGELLLVDEISPDTCRLWDLETSEKLDKDRFRRDLGDLVSGYQKVWQRMQGGEG
;
A
#
# COMPACT_ATOMS: atom_id res chain seq x y z
N MET A 1 -11.26 25.15 1.89
CA MET A 1 -12.52 24.52 1.45
C MET A 1 -13.67 25.51 1.28
N LYS A 2 -14.09 26.26 2.31
CA LYS A 2 -15.16 27.28 2.17
C LYS A 2 -14.85 28.33 1.09
N GLU A 3 -13.64 28.87 1.07
CA GLU A 3 -13.20 29.84 0.07
C GLU A 3 -13.15 29.24 -1.35
N LEU A 4 -12.76 27.97 -1.47
CA LEU A 4 -12.68 27.25 -2.75
C LEU A 4 -14.05 27.20 -3.44
N TRP A 5 -15.11 26.89 -2.68
CA TRP A 5 -16.48 26.81 -3.20
C TRP A 5 -17.24 28.14 -3.17
N SER A 6 -16.55 29.26 -2.93
CA SER A 6 -17.18 30.58 -2.96
C SER A 6 -17.59 30.96 -4.40
N PRO A 7 -18.69 31.73 -4.57
CA PRO A 7 -19.04 32.29 -5.87
C PRO A 7 -17.90 33.09 -6.49
N GLN A 8 -17.15 33.84 -5.67
CA GLN A 8 -15.98 34.60 -6.10
C GLN A 8 -14.94 33.70 -6.78
N ASN A 9 -14.55 32.60 -6.15
CA ASN A 9 -13.55 31.69 -6.70
C ASN A 9 -14.08 30.97 -7.96
N ARG A 10 -15.38 30.61 -7.98
CA ARG A 10 -16.02 30.01 -9.17
C ARG A 10 -15.91 30.93 -10.39
N TYR A 11 -16.33 32.19 -10.26
CA TYR A 11 -16.25 33.15 -11.38
C TYR A 11 -14.81 33.52 -11.71
N GLN A 12 -13.89 33.49 -10.74
CA GLN A 12 -12.47 33.64 -11.02
C GLN A 12 -11.93 32.53 -11.92
N LYS A 13 -12.36 31.27 -11.72
CA LYS A 13 -12.01 30.15 -12.61
C LYS A 13 -12.63 30.29 -14.00
N TRP A 14 -13.85 30.80 -14.08
CA TRP A 14 -14.49 31.09 -15.37
C TRP A 14 -13.70 32.16 -16.13
N LEU A 15 -13.31 33.24 -15.45
CA LEU A 15 -12.51 34.30 -16.03
C LEU A 15 -11.15 33.80 -16.53
N GLU A 16 -10.48 32.96 -15.73
CA GLU A 16 -9.20 32.35 -16.10
C GLU A 16 -9.33 31.53 -17.41
N ILE A 17 -10.37 30.70 -17.53
CA ILE A 17 -10.64 29.90 -18.73
C ILE A 17 -10.91 30.78 -19.95
N GLU A 18 -11.72 31.83 -19.80
CA GLU A 18 -12.04 32.77 -20.89
C GLU A 18 -10.79 33.49 -21.42
N ILE A 19 -9.95 33.97 -20.51
CA ILE A 19 -8.68 34.63 -20.86
C ILE A 19 -7.77 33.65 -21.60
N LEU A 20 -7.62 32.42 -21.11
CA LEU A 20 -6.78 31.40 -21.74
C LEU A 20 -7.32 30.97 -23.11
N ALA A 21 -8.64 30.93 -23.29
CA ALA A 21 -9.25 30.67 -24.59
C ALA A 21 -8.94 31.80 -25.59
N CYS A 22 -8.99 33.06 -25.16
CA CYS A 22 -8.59 34.21 -25.97
C CYS A 22 -7.10 34.15 -26.34
N GLU A 23 -6.22 33.76 -25.40
CA GLU A 23 -4.80 33.53 -25.68
C GLU A 23 -4.59 32.48 -26.76
N ALA A 24 -5.26 31.32 -26.65
CA ALA A 24 -5.14 30.25 -27.62
C ALA A 24 -5.63 30.68 -29.00
N TRP A 25 -6.74 31.42 -29.07
CA TRP A 25 -7.22 31.99 -30.33
C TRP A 25 -6.26 33.01 -30.93
N ALA A 26 -5.51 33.74 -30.11
CA ALA A 26 -4.48 34.65 -30.59
C ALA A 26 -3.26 33.91 -31.15
N GLU A 27 -2.85 32.78 -30.56
CA GLU A 27 -1.81 31.92 -31.13
C GLU A 27 -2.22 31.33 -32.49
N LEU A 28 -3.52 31.12 -32.70
CA LEU A 28 -4.10 30.72 -34.00
C LEU A 28 -4.39 31.90 -34.95
N GLY A 29 -4.08 33.14 -34.56
CA GLY A 29 -4.30 34.34 -35.37
C GLY A 29 -5.78 34.74 -35.55
N ARG A 30 -6.71 34.19 -34.76
CA ARG A 30 -8.14 34.52 -34.80
C ARG A 30 -8.52 35.71 -33.92
N VAL A 31 -7.73 35.97 -32.87
CA VAL A 31 -7.87 37.12 -31.97
C VAL A 31 -6.59 37.96 -32.02
N PRO A 32 -6.64 39.29 -32.17
CA PRO A 32 -5.44 40.12 -32.15
C PRO A 32 -4.69 40.03 -30.80
N ALA A 33 -3.36 39.94 -30.81
CA ALA A 33 -2.57 39.90 -29.56
C ALA A 33 -2.83 41.11 -28.64
N SER A 34 -3.02 42.30 -29.22
CA SER A 34 -3.37 43.53 -28.49
C SER A 34 -4.74 43.45 -27.80
N ALA A 35 -5.68 42.65 -28.34
CA ALA A 35 -6.96 42.38 -27.72
C ALA A 35 -6.78 41.55 -26.45
N VAL A 36 -5.96 40.49 -26.51
CA VAL A 36 -5.62 39.64 -25.36
C VAL A 36 -4.92 40.43 -24.27
N GLU A 37 -3.97 41.30 -24.60
CA GLU A 37 -3.32 42.18 -23.62
C GLU A 37 -4.33 43.09 -22.91
N THR A 38 -5.29 43.64 -23.67
CA THR A 38 -6.35 44.50 -23.11
C THR A 38 -7.26 43.69 -22.18
N ILE A 39 -7.69 42.50 -22.61
CA ILE A 39 -8.54 41.60 -21.83
C ILE A 39 -7.82 41.23 -20.53
N LYS A 40 -6.57 40.76 -20.56
CA LYS A 40 -5.80 40.42 -19.36
C LYS A 40 -5.69 41.56 -18.36
N LYS A 41 -5.53 42.80 -18.85
CA LYS A 41 -5.33 43.97 -18.01
C LYS A 41 -6.61 44.49 -17.37
N LYS A 42 -7.75 44.36 -18.06
CA LYS A 42 -9.02 45.01 -17.66
C LYS A 42 -10.10 44.05 -17.19
N ALA A 43 -10.07 42.80 -17.63
CA ALA A 43 -11.14 41.85 -17.37
C ALA A 43 -11.32 41.63 -15.88
N SER A 44 -12.49 42.00 -15.39
CA SER A 44 -12.90 41.90 -14.00
C SER A 44 -14.40 41.68 -13.95
N PHE A 45 -14.91 41.26 -12.81
CA PHE A 45 -16.33 41.03 -12.59
C PHE A 45 -16.73 41.47 -11.20
N ASP A 46 -18.02 41.78 -11.03
CA ASP A 46 -18.65 42.09 -9.76
C ASP A 46 -19.83 41.12 -9.51
N LEU A 47 -19.91 40.55 -8.32
CA LEU A 47 -20.91 39.52 -7.99
C LEU A 47 -22.34 40.07 -7.98
N ALA A 48 -22.53 41.30 -7.48
CA ALA A 48 -23.85 41.93 -7.46
C ALA A 48 -24.30 42.24 -8.89
N ARG A 49 -23.37 42.75 -9.72
CA ARG A 49 -23.65 43.03 -11.12
C ARG A 49 -24.00 41.77 -11.93
N ILE A 50 -23.31 40.66 -11.70
CA ILE A 50 -23.67 39.37 -12.32
C ILE A 50 -25.09 38.97 -11.92
N ALA A 51 -25.46 39.07 -10.64
CA ALA A 51 -26.79 38.73 -10.16
C ALA A 51 -27.87 39.60 -10.81
N GLU A 52 -27.65 40.92 -10.93
CA GLU A 52 -28.56 41.84 -11.63
C GLU A 52 -28.78 41.44 -13.10
N ILE A 53 -27.71 41.08 -13.81
CA ILE A 53 -27.81 40.64 -15.22
C ILE A 53 -28.50 39.27 -15.32
N GLU A 54 -28.25 38.37 -14.36
CA GLU A 54 -28.86 37.04 -14.30
C GLU A 54 -30.38 37.12 -14.09
N GLU A 55 -30.87 38.11 -13.34
CA GLU A 55 -32.31 38.33 -13.17
C GLU A 55 -33.03 38.57 -14.51
N VAL A 56 -32.34 39.18 -15.48
CA VAL A 56 -32.89 39.44 -16.82
C VAL A 56 -32.62 38.26 -17.76
N THR A 57 -31.36 37.79 -17.82
CA THR A 57 -30.92 36.78 -18.79
C THR A 57 -31.40 35.37 -18.46
N LYS A 58 -31.70 35.09 -17.18
CA LYS A 58 -32.02 33.76 -16.65
C LYS A 58 -30.96 32.70 -17.00
N HIS A 59 -29.71 33.13 -17.21
CA HIS A 59 -28.59 32.27 -17.57
C HIS A 59 -27.27 32.80 -16.95
N ASP A 60 -26.70 32.01 -16.04
CA ASP A 60 -25.53 32.36 -15.24
C ASP A 60 -24.25 32.68 -16.06
N VAL A 61 -23.90 31.86 -17.05
CA VAL A 61 -22.72 32.11 -17.90
C VAL A 61 -22.90 33.36 -18.76
N ILE A 62 -24.08 33.59 -19.35
CA ILE A 62 -24.34 34.79 -20.14
C ILE A 62 -24.24 36.04 -19.26
N ALA A 63 -24.79 35.98 -18.04
CA ALA A 63 -24.68 37.07 -17.08
C ALA A 63 -23.22 37.36 -16.71
N PHE A 64 -22.43 36.32 -16.47
CA PHE A 64 -21.00 36.44 -16.21
C PHE A 64 -20.24 37.06 -17.39
N VAL A 65 -20.36 36.51 -18.61
CA VAL A 65 -19.65 37.01 -19.79
C VAL A 65 -20.04 38.47 -20.09
N SER A 66 -21.32 38.82 -19.93
CA SER A 66 -21.80 40.20 -20.12
C SER A 66 -21.18 41.15 -19.09
N CYS A 67 -21.13 40.76 -17.82
CA CYS A 67 -20.47 41.55 -16.77
C CYS A 67 -18.98 41.76 -17.08
N VAL A 68 -18.26 40.72 -17.50
CA VAL A 68 -16.85 40.84 -17.85
C VAL A 68 -16.67 41.73 -19.08
N ALA A 69 -17.53 41.61 -20.09
CA ALA A 69 -17.51 42.44 -21.29
C ALA A 69 -17.66 43.94 -20.97
N GLU A 70 -18.49 44.31 -20.00
CA GLU A 70 -18.63 45.70 -19.51
C GLU A 70 -17.28 46.27 -19.04
N SER A 71 -16.41 45.45 -18.42
CA SER A 71 -15.10 45.89 -17.91
C SER A 71 -14.02 46.08 -19.00
N VAL A 72 -14.10 45.32 -20.09
CA VAL A 72 -13.06 45.32 -21.16
C VAL A 72 -13.40 46.22 -22.36
N GLY A 73 -14.67 46.57 -22.55
CA GLY A 73 -15.14 47.40 -23.68
C GLY A 73 -15.20 46.62 -25.00
N ASP A 74 -14.84 47.26 -26.13
CA ASP A 74 -14.97 46.66 -27.48
C ASP A 74 -14.23 45.32 -27.65
N GLN A 75 -13.14 45.10 -26.89
CA GLN A 75 -12.41 43.83 -26.92
C GLN A 75 -13.22 42.67 -26.31
N GLY A 76 -14.32 42.95 -25.60
CA GLY A 76 -15.25 41.96 -25.06
C GLY A 76 -15.89 41.08 -26.13
N LYS A 77 -15.90 41.49 -27.41
CA LYS A 77 -16.39 40.66 -28.53
C LYS A 77 -15.60 39.36 -28.75
N TYR A 78 -14.40 39.26 -28.17
CA TYR A 78 -13.57 38.05 -28.26
C TYR A 78 -13.76 37.11 -27.05
N LEU A 79 -14.41 37.57 -25.98
CA LEU A 79 -14.79 36.71 -24.86
C LEU A 79 -15.79 35.67 -25.34
N HIS A 80 -15.68 34.44 -24.85
CA HIS A 80 -16.55 33.33 -25.18
C HIS A 80 -16.56 32.92 -26.67
N LEU A 81 -15.56 33.35 -27.46
CA LEU A 81 -15.50 33.06 -28.90
C LEU A 81 -15.40 31.54 -29.16
N GLY A 82 -16.41 30.99 -29.83
CA GLY A 82 -16.47 29.56 -30.18
C GLY A 82 -16.79 28.63 -29.01
N LEU A 83 -16.94 29.17 -27.81
CA LEU A 83 -17.28 28.43 -26.60
C LEU A 83 -18.79 28.29 -26.43
N THR A 84 -19.17 27.33 -25.60
CA THR A 84 -20.49 27.20 -25.00
C THR A 84 -20.36 27.35 -23.50
N SER A 85 -21.51 27.55 -22.84
CA SER A 85 -21.59 27.65 -21.38
C SER A 85 -20.83 26.53 -20.66
N TYR A 86 -20.87 25.30 -21.17
CA TYR A 86 -20.25 24.16 -20.49
C TYR A 86 -18.81 23.88 -20.86
N ASP A 87 -18.27 24.53 -21.89
CA ASP A 87 -16.82 24.59 -22.06
C ASP A 87 -16.16 25.23 -20.82
N VAL A 88 -16.81 26.26 -20.28
CA VAL A 88 -16.35 27.00 -19.11
C VAL A 88 -16.78 26.32 -17.81
N VAL A 89 -18.06 25.97 -17.67
CA VAL A 89 -18.62 25.44 -16.41
C VAL A 89 -17.96 24.11 -16.01
N ASP A 90 -17.90 23.12 -16.91
CA ASP A 90 -17.34 21.80 -16.56
C ASP A 90 -15.82 21.88 -16.36
N THR A 91 -15.11 22.62 -17.20
CA THR A 91 -13.65 22.80 -17.05
C THR A 91 -13.32 23.48 -15.71
N ALA A 92 -14.10 24.49 -15.31
CA ALA A 92 -13.95 25.13 -14.00
C ALA A 92 -14.31 24.20 -12.85
N LEU A 93 -15.38 23.42 -12.98
CA LEU A 93 -15.81 22.46 -11.95
C LEU A 93 -14.72 21.39 -11.73
N SER A 94 -14.12 20.86 -12.80
CA SER A 94 -12.98 19.94 -12.71
C SER A 94 -11.79 20.53 -11.94
N LEU A 95 -11.46 21.80 -12.16
CA LEU A 95 -10.41 22.48 -11.38
C LEU A 95 -10.76 22.52 -9.89
N LEU A 96 -11.97 22.99 -9.57
CA LEU A 96 -12.42 23.09 -8.18
C LEU A 96 -12.45 21.72 -7.50
N MET A 97 -12.88 20.68 -8.19
CA MET A 97 -12.91 19.31 -7.66
C MET A 97 -11.50 18.73 -7.47
N ARG A 98 -10.58 18.97 -8.40
CA ARG A 98 -9.16 18.59 -8.26
C ARG A 98 -8.55 19.29 -7.05
N ASP A 99 -8.67 20.61 -6.97
CA ASP A 99 -8.11 21.44 -5.90
C ASP A 99 -8.71 21.04 -4.54
N ALA A 100 -10.01 20.68 -4.49
CA ALA A 100 -10.64 20.14 -3.28
C ALA A 100 -10.01 18.82 -2.84
N LEU A 101 -9.71 17.90 -3.77
CA LEU A 101 -9.04 16.65 -3.43
C LEU A 101 -7.61 16.84 -2.98
N GLU A 102 -6.88 17.85 -3.47
CA GLU A 102 -5.53 18.16 -2.99
C GLU A 102 -5.55 18.56 -1.51
N ILE A 103 -6.48 19.45 -1.14
CA ILE A 103 -6.68 19.84 0.26
C ILE A 103 -7.09 18.63 1.13
N ILE A 104 -7.94 17.75 0.61
CA ILE A 104 -8.38 16.53 1.32
C ILE A 104 -7.21 15.55 1.50
N LEU A 105 -6.40 15.33 0.46
CA LEU A 105 -5.25 14.43 0.49
C LEU A 105 -4.19 14.93 1.49
N GLU A 106 -3.90 16.23 1.55
CA GLU A 106 -3.02 16.83 2.55
C GLU A 106 -3.53 16.64 3.99
N ALA A 107 -4.85 16.76 4.20
CA ALA A 107 -5.46 16.47 5.49
C ALA A 107 -5.38 14.98 5.84
N LEU A 108 -5.59 14.09 4.86
CA LEU A 108 -5.52 12.65 5.04
C LEU A 108 -4.09 12.18 5.36
N ASP A 109 -3.08 12.76 4.73
CA ASP A 109 -1.67 12.45 4.97
C ASP A 109 -1.26 12.79 6.41
N ARG A 110 -1.74 13.92 6.95
CA ARG A 110 -1.56 14.26 8.37
C ARG A 110 -2.22 13.24 9.30
N LEU A 111 -3.43 12.78 8.97
CA LEU A 111 -4.12 11.75 9.75
C LEU A 111 -3.39 10.39 9.68
N LEU A 112 -2.84 10.03 8.52
CA LEU A 112 -2.05 8.82 8.34
C LEU A 112 -0.80 8.81 9.22
N GLU A 113 -0.05 9.91 9.26
CA GLU A 113 1.13 10.02 10.13
C GLU A 113 0.76 9.92 11.61
N LEU A 114 -0.35 10.55 12.02
CA LEU A 114 -0.84 10.44 13.39
C LEU A 114 -1.27 9.01 13.75
N LEU A 115 -1.97 8.30 12.86
CA LEU A 115 -2.35 6.90 13.09
C LEU A 115 -1.12 5.98 13.16
N LYS A 116 -0.11 6.24 12.33
CA LYS A 116 1.19 5.54 12.39
C LYS A 116 1.86 5.75 13.74
N GLU A 117 1.93 6.99 14.22
CA GLU A 117 2.47 7.31 15.55
C GLU A 117 1.71 6.54 16.64
N LYS A 118 0.37 6.62 16.67
CA LYS A 118 -0.44 5.92 17.67
C LYS A 118 -0.30 4.39 17.59
N ALA A 119 -0.20 3.83 16.39
CA ALA A 119 0.04 2.40 16.21
C ALA A 119 1.35 1.97 16.88
N LEU A 120 2.42 2.75 16.69
CA LEU A 120 3.74 2.48 17.27
C LEU A 120 3.76 2.68 18.79
N VAL A 121 3.17 3.77 19.29
CA VAL A 121 3.09 4.07 20.74
C VAL A 121 2.34 2.96 21.49
N TYR A 122 1.25 2.46 20.92
CA TYR A 122 0.41 1.44 21.55
C TYR A 122 0.66 0.02 21.02
N LYS A 123 1.80 -0.20 20.36
CA LYS A 123 2.17 -1.48 19.72
C LYS A 123 2.01 -2.67 20.66
N ASP A 124 2.46 -2.53 21.90
CA ASP A 124 2.46 -3.60 22.92
C ASP A 124 1.33 -3.44 23.96
N THR A 125 0.39 -2.51 23.74
CA THR A 125 -0.73 -2.30 24.67
C THR A 125 -1.80 -3.37 24.47
N VAL A 126 -1.73 -4.44 25.28
CA VAL A 126 -2.63 -5.60 25.17
C VAL A 126 -4.07 -5.21 25.54
N MET A 127 -5.02 -5.67 24.73
CA MET A 127 -6.46 -5.51 24.95
C MET A 127 -7.20 -6.74 24.44
N ILE A 128 -8.48 -6.87 24.81
CA ILE A 128 -9.30 -7.97 24.30
C ILE A 128 -9.80 -7.68 22.87
N GLY A 129 -9.57 -8.63 21.96
CA GLY A 129 -10.21 -8.64 20.66
C GLY A 129 -11.69 -9.00 20.79
N ARG A 130 -12.53 -8.41 19.94
CA ARG A 130 -13.99 -8.61 20.00
C ARG A 130 -14.54 -8.99 18.64
N THR A 131 -15.29 -10.08 18.60
CA THR A 131 -16.10 -10.51 17.44
C THR A 131 -17.56 -10.58 17.91
N HIS A 132 -18.49 -10.06 17.10
CA HIS A 132 -19.91 -9.93 17.49
C HIS A 132 -20.15 -9.13 18.80
N GLY A 133 -19.19 -8.29 19.21
CA GLY A 133 -19.22 -7.58 20.49
C GLY A 133 -18.86 -8.44 21.71
N VAL A 134 -18.47 -9.70 21.51
CA VAL A 134 -18.09 -10.67 22.55
C VAL A 134 -16.57 -10.82 22.59
N HIS A 135 -16.01 -11.15 23.77
CA HIS A 135 -14.58 -11.41 23.92
C HIS A 135 -14.15 -12.63 23.09
N ALA A 136 -13.13 -12.44 22.27
CA ALA A 136 -12.49 -13.48 21.48
C ALA A 136 -11.08 -13.71 22.04
N GLU A 137 -10.03 -13.36 21.28
CA GLU A 137 -8.64 -13.52 21.68
C GLU A 137 -7.96 -12.17 21.95
N PRO A 138 -6.90 -12.13 22.78
CA PRO A 138 -6.09 -10.93 22.97
C PRO A 138 -5.51 -10.38 21.66
N ILE A 139 -5.49 -9.05 21.56
CA ILE A 139 -4.79 -8.29 20.52
C ILE A 139 -4.01 -7.15 21.18
N THR A 140 -3.39 -6.26 20.41
CA THR A 140 -2.92 -4.97 20.90
C THR A 140 -3.72 -3.80 20.33
N LEU A 141 -3.80 -2.70 21.09
CA LEU A 141 -4.38 -1.47 20.60
C LEU A 141 -3.62 -0.92 19.38
N GLY A 142 -2.30 -1.08 19.36
CA GLY A 142 -1.47 -0.71 18.22
C GLY A 142 -1.90 -1.42 16.93
N LEU A 143 -2.28 -2.70 16.98
CA LEU A 143 -2.83 -3.42 15.82
C LEU A 143 -4.14 -2.79 15.32
N LYS A 144 -4.97 -2.24 16.20
CA LYS A 144 -6.22 -1.56 15.83
C LYS A 144 -5.93 -0.26 15.08
N PHE A 145 -4.96 0.54 15.54
CA PHE A 145 -4.51 1.73 14.81
C PHE A 145 -3.81 1.36 13.49
N ALA A 146 -2.99 0.30 13.46
CA ALA A 146 -2.36 -0.20 12.25
C ALA A 146 -3.41 -0.62 11.20
N LEU A 147 -4.50 -1.25 11.62
CA LEU A 147 -5.63 -1.58 10.76
C LEU A 147 -6.26 -0.32 10.14
N TRP A 148 -6.47 0.74 10.93
CA TRP A 148 -7.02 2.00 10.44
C TRP A 148 -6.07 2.71 9.48
N TYR A 149 -4.76 2.72 9.81
CA TYR A 149 -3.71 3.24 8.95
C TYR A 149 -3.71 2.57 7.57
N CYS A 150 -3.64 1.24 7.51
CA CYS A 150 -3.68 0.48 6.27
C CYS A 150 -4.96 0.72 5.46
N GLU A 151 -6.09 0.94 6.14
CA GLU A 151 -7.36 1.26 5.47
C GLU A 151 -7.36 2.65 4.85
N LEU A 152 -6.83 3.65 5.55
CA LEU A 152 -6.71 4.99 5.01
C LEU A 152 -5.64 5.10 3.93
N GLN A 153 -4.60 4.26 3.93
CA GLN A 153 -3.68 4.15 2.79
C GLN A 153 -4.42 3.67 1.53
N ARG A 154 -5.36 2.72 1.67
CA ARG A 154 -6.23 2.31 0.54
C ARG A 154 -7.15 3.46 0.13
N ALA A 155 -7.71 4.20 1.08
CA ALA A 155 -8.55 5.37 0.79
C ALA A 155 -7.77 6.45 0.03
N ARG A 156 -6.54 6.76 0.46
CA ARG A 156 -5.63 7.70 -0.21
C ARG A 156 -5.41 7.34 -1.68
N ARG A 157 -5.09 6.07 -1.98
CA ARG A 157 -4.92 5.60 -3.38
C ARG A 157 -6.20 5.77 -4.22
N ARG A 158 -7.38 5.50 -3.64
CA ARG A 158 -8.67 5.71 -4.32
C ARG A 158 -8.93 7.19 -4.60
N LEU A 159 -8.63 8.07 -3.64
CA LEU A 159 -8.80 9.51 -3.79
C LEU A 159 -7.81 10.09 -4.80
N GLU A 160 -6.57 9.61 -4.84
CA GLU A 160 -5.60 9.98 -5.90
C GLU A 160 -6.09 9.57 -7.29
N ARG A 161 -6.65 8.35 -7.41
CA ARG A 161 -7.26 7.90 -8.65
C ARG A 161 -8.46 8.78 -9.05
N ALA A 162 -9.36 9.06 -8.13
CA ALA A 162 -10.49 9.97 -8.35
C ALA A 162 -10.02 11.37 -8.78
N LYS A 163 -8.92 11.86 -8.20
CA LYS A 163 -8.27 13.12 -8.61
C LYS A 163 -7.82 13.06 -10.05
N GLU A 164 -7.16 11.99 -10.47
CA GLU A 164 -6.76 11.80 -11.87
C GLU A 164 -7.97 11.77 -12.82
N VAL A 165 -9.02 11.03 -12.45
CA VAL A 165 -10.22 10.84 -13.28
C VAL A 165 -10.99 12.15 -13.52
N ILE A 166 -11.07 13.02 -12.49
CA ILE A 166 -11.73 14.33 -12.59
C ILE A 166 -10.82 15.43 -13.15
N SER A 167 -9.50 15.21 -13.25
CA SER A 167 -8.53 16.19 -13.77
C SER A 167 -8.56 16.29 -15.30
N VAL A 168 -9.77 16.46 -15.86
CA VAL A 168 -10.02 16.62 -17.28
C VAL A 168 -10.85 17.88 -17.55
N GLY A 169 -10.54 18.59 -18.62
CA GLY A 169 -11.33 19.73 -19.11
C GLY A 169 -12.02 19.42 -20.44
N ARG A 170 -12.97 20.27 -20.85
CA ARG A 170 -13.63 20.16 -22.15
C ARG A 170 -13.80 21.53 -22.79
N LEU A 171 -13.29 21.72 -24.00
CA LEU A 171 -13.51 22.92 -24.82
C LEU A 171 -13.86 22.55 -26.27
N SER A 172 -14.82 21.66 -26.43
CA SER A 172 -15.25 21.02 -27.69
C SER A 172 -16.53 21.59 -28.37
N GLY A 173 -17.05 22.74 -27.94
CA GLY A 173 -18.28 23.34 -28.47
C GLY A 173 -19.60 22.65 -28.08
N ALA A 174 -20.65 22.87 -28.88
CA ALA A 174 -22.06 22.57 -28.57
C ALA A 174 -22.40 21.09 -28.39
N VAL A 175 -21.77 20.19 -29.13
CA VAL A 175 -22.09 18.76 -29.08
C VAL A 175 -20.82 17.90 -29.04
N GLY A 176 -19.69 18.50 -28.69
CA GLY A 176 -18.42 17.78 -28.57
C GLY A 176 -17.66 17.55 -29.87
N THR A 177 -18.04 18.24 -30.96
CA THR A 177 -17.53 17.99 -32.32
C THR A 177 -16.50 19.00 -32.80
N TYR A 178 -16.15 20.01 -32.00
CA TYR A 178 -15.21 21.08 -32.39
C TYR A 178 -15.66 21.93 -33.58
N ALA A 179 -16.96 21.92 -33.93
CA ALA A 179 -17.49 22.61 -35.12
C ALA A 179 -17.21 24.13 -35.14
N HIS A 180 -17.07 24.75 -33.97
CA HIS A 180 -16.89 26.19 -33.81
C HIS A 180 -15.67 26.56 -32.96
N ILE A 181 -14.86 25.58 -32.57
CA ILE A 181 -13.68 25.76 -31.73
C ILE A 181 -12.58 24.78 -32.14
N ASP A 182 -11.37 25.29 -32.33
CA ASP A 182 -10.23 24.45 -32.71
C ASP A 182 -9.79 23.58 -31.51
N PRO A 183 -9.54 22.27 -31.68
CA PRO A 183 -9.03 21.40 -30.61
C PRO A 183 -7.74 21.91 -29.94
N TYR A 184 -6.95 22.74 -30.64
CA TYR A 184 -5.80 23.42 -30.06
C TYR A 184 -6.18 24.31 -28.87
N VAL A 185 -7.34 24.97 -28.90
CA VAL A 185 -7.82 25.83 -27.81
C VAL A 185 -8.05 25.00 -26.55
N GLU A 186 -8.68 23.84 -26.67
CA GLU A 186 -8.86 22.91 -25.55
C GLU A 186 -7.53 22.43 -24.99
N ALA A 187 -6.62 21.97 -25.86
CA ALA A 187 -5.30 21.49 -25.47
C ALA A 187 -4.48 22.58 -24.77
N TYR A 188 -4.56 23.83 -25.26
CA TYR A 188 -3.88 24.97 -24.67
C TYR A 188 -4.43 25.30 -23.27
N VAL A 189 -5.74 25.47 -23.16
CA VAL A 189 -6.42 25.83 -21.91
C VAL A 189 -6.20 24.74 -20.86
N CYS A 190 -6.44 23.47 -21.20
CA CYS A 190 -6.24 22.35 -20.29
C CYS A 190 -4.78 22.27 -19.80
N ARG A 191 -3.80 22.40 -20.71
CA ARG A 191 -2.38 22.38 -20.34
C ARG A 191 -2.00 23.50 -19.38
N LYS A 192 -2.47 24.73 -19.62
CA LYS A 192 -2.20 25.89 -18.76
C LYS A 192 -2.80 25.74 -17.37
N LEU A 193 -3.95 25.07 -17.28
CA LEU A 193 -4.66 24.84 -16.03
C LEU A 193 -4.23 23.55 -15.31
N GLY A 194 -3.33 22.75 -15.89
CA GLY A 194 -2.92 21.45 -15.32
C GLY A 194 -4.01 20.38 -15.40
N LEU A 195 -4.84 20.42 -16.44
CA LEU A 195 -5.86 19.42 -16.78
C LEU A 195 -5.47 18.68 -18.08
N LYS A 196 -6.08 17.51 -18.29
CA LYS A 196 -6.01 16.81 -19.57
C LYS A 196 -7.27 17.12 -20.41
N PRO A 197 -7.16 17.30 -21.74
CA PRO A 197 -8.34 17.30 -22.60
C PRO A 197 -9.12 16.00 -22.47
N ALA A 198 -10.46 16.07 -22.43
CA ALA A 198 -11.28 14.88 -22.54
C ALA A 198 -11.05 14.21 -23.91
N LYS A 199 -10.79 12.90 -23.93
CA LYS A 199 -10.56 12.17 -25.20
C LYS A 199 -11.73 12.31 -26.17
N ILE A 200 -12.93 12.32 -25.61
CA ILE A 200 -14.21 12.59 -26.28
C ILE A 200 -15.14 13.18 -25.23
N SER A 201 -15.97 14.11 -25.64
CA SER A 201 -16.97 14.81 -24.84
C SER A 201 -18.24 14.98 -25.67
N THR A 202 -19.34 15.31 -24.99
CA THR A 202 -20.56 15.80 -25.63
C THR A 202 -20.65 17.31 -25.37
N GLN A 203 -21.83 17.88 -25.11
CA GLN A 203 -21.88 19.25 -24.55
C GLN A 203 -21.33 19.29 -23.11
N VAL A 204 -21.03 18.12 -22.52
CA VAL A 204 -20.54 17.96 -21.16
C VAL A 204 -19.41 16.93 -21.03
N LEU A 205 -18.68 17.02 -19.92
CA LEU A 205 -17.97 15.87 -19.36
C LEU A 205 -18.96 14.78 -18.95
N GLN A 206 -18.54 13.53 -19.14
CA GLN A 206 -19.34 12.38 -18.77
C GLN A 206 -19.38 12.25 -17.23
N ARG A 207 -20.59 12.02 -16.69
CA ARG A 207 -20.87 12.10 -15.24
C ARG A 207 -20.42 10.86 -14.46
N ASP A 208 -19.99 9.79 -15.13
CA ASP A 208 -19.31 8.64 -14.51
C ASP A 208 -18.08 9.08 -13.70
N ARG A 209 -17.34 10.08 -14.18
CA ARG A 209 -16.18 10.67 -13.49
C ARG A 209 -16.55 11.28 -12.15
N HIS A 210 -17.65 12.01 -12.13
CA HIS A 210 -18.16 12.70 -10.93
C HIS A 210 -18.71 11.68 -9.93
N ALA A 211 -19.36 10.62 -10.42
CA ALA A 211 -19.81 9.51 -9.61
C ALA A 211 -18.64 8.74 -8.97
N GLU A 212 -17.58 8.42 -9.72
CA GLU A 212 -16.37 7.80 -9.16
C GLU A 212 -15.75 8.67 -8.05
N TYR A 213 -15.65 9.97 -8.30
CA TYR A 213 -15.15 10.94 -7.33
C TYR A 213 -15.98 10.94 -6.03
N LEU A 214 -17.31 11.10 -6.13
CA LEU A 214 -18.21 11.14 -4.97
C LEU A 214 -18.22 9.80 -4.21
N ASN A 215 -18.14 8.67 -4.92
CA ASN A 215 -18.04 7.35 -4.30
C ASN A 215 -16.72 7.16 -3.54
N ALA A 216 -15.59 7.65 -4.08
CA ALA A 216 -14.32 7.63 -3.36
C ALA A 216 -14.38 8.44 -2.05
N LEU A 217 -15.07 9.60 -2.06
CA LEU A 217 -15.33 10.37 -0.85
C LEU A 217 -16.20 9.59 0.15
N ALA A 218 -17.29 8.99 -0.32
CA ALA A 218 -18.25 8.26 0.51
C ALA A 218 -17.65 7.01 1.17
N VAL A 219 -16.82 6.25 0.45
CA VAL A 219 -16.08 5.11 1.02
C VAL A 219 -15.13 5.59 2.11
N THR A 220 -14.41 6.70 1.88
CA THR A 220 -13.49 7.27 2.87
C THR A 220 -14.24 7.75 4.12
N ALA A 221 -15.35 8.47 3.95
CA ALA A 221 -16.22 8.91 5.04
C ALA A 221 -16.77 7.73 5.86
N THR A 222 -17.07 6.62 5.19
CA THR A 222 -17.56 5.39 5.83
C THR A 222 -16.47 4.70 6.65
N SER A 223 -15.21 4.71 6.18
CA SER A 223 -14.07 4.26 7.00
C SER A 223 -13.91 5.10 8.27
N LEU A 224 -14.06 6.42 8.18
CA LEU A 224 -14.04 7.31 9.36
C LEU A 224 -15.19 7.02 10.32
N GLU A 225 -16.40 6.74 9.81
CA GLU A 225 -17.53 6.29 10.64
C GLU A 225 -17.20 4.98 11.37
N LYS A 226 -16.58 4.01 10.69
CA LYS A 226 -16.16 2.75 11.33
C LYS A 226 -15.24 2.99 12.52
N PHE A 227 -14.25 3.87 12.37
CA PHE A 227 -13.32 4.19 13.46
C PHE A 227 -14.01 4.96 14.59
N ALA A 228 -14.90 5.91 14.24
CA ALA A 228 -15.71 6.64 15.20
C ALA A 228 -16.63 5.71 16.02
N VAL A 229 -17.25 4.72 15.36
CA VAL A 229 -18.07 3.69 16.02
C VAL A 229 -17.23 2.86 16.99
N GLU A 230 -16.00 2.51 16.61
CA GLU A 230 -15.10 1.79 17.51
C GLU A 230 -14.76 2.62 18.76
N ILE A 231 -14.43 3.91 18.61
CA ILE A 231 -14.21 4.79 19.77
C ILE A 231 -15.46 4.88 20.65
N ARG A 232 -16.65 4.99 20.05
CA ARG A 232 -17.93 4.98 20.80
C ARG A 232 -18.11 3.69 21.60
N HIS A 233 -17.78 2.54 21.03
CA HIS A 233 -17.84 1.26 21.73
C HIS A 233 -16.81 1.15 22.84
N LEU A 234 -15.60 1.70 22.67
CA LEU A 234 -14.55 1.62 23.66
C LEU A 234 -14.69 2.68 24.77
N GLN A 235 -15.48 3.73 24.56
CA GLN A 235 -15.84 4.75 25.56
C GLN A 235 -17.08 4.41 26.39
N ARG A 236 -17.87 3.39 26.03
CA ARG A 236 -19.05 3.01 26.83
C ARG A 236 -18.64 2.69 28.27
N THR A 237 -19.53 2.98 29.21
CA THR A 237 -19.29 2.88 30.66
C THR A 237 -18.74 1.54 31.12
N GLU A 238 -19.24 0.44 30.53
CA GLU A 238 -18.85 -0.93 30.90
C GLU A 238 -17.45 -1.29 30.41
N VAL A 239 -16.96 -0.64 29.33
CA VAL A 239 -15.68 -0.93 28.68
C VAL A 239 -14.61 0.05 29.16
N LEU A 240 -14.79 1.35 28.88
CA LEU A 240 -13.90 2.47 29.23
C LEU A 240 -12.40 2.24 28.89
N GLU A 241 -12.14 1.67 27.72
CA GLU A 241 -10.78 1.43 27.23
C GLU A 241 -10.18 2.68 26.58
N MET A 242 -11.02 3.51 25.95
CA MET A 242 -10.62 4.78 25.34
C MET A 242 -11.70 5.84 25.53
N GLU A 243 -11.32 7.12 25.50
CA GLU A 243 -12.23 8.25 25.64
C GLU A 243 -11.78 9.42 24.76
N GLU A 244 -12.73 10.09 24.09
CA GLU A 244 -12.48 11.37 23.42
C GLU A 244 -11.86 12.39 24.39
N GLY A 245 -10.88 13.17 23.92
CA GLY A 245 -10.28 14.23 24.72
C GLY A 245 -11.33 15.20 25.27
N PHE A 246 -11.24 15.50 26.57
CA PHE A 246 -12.18 16.38 27.27
C PHE A 246 -11.48 17.66 27.71
N ALA A 247 -11.76 18.77 27.03
CA ALA A 247 -11.06 20.03 27.25
C ALA A 247 -11.40 20.65 28.62
N LYS A 248 -10.44 21.38 29.21
CA LYS A 248 -10.66 22.09 30.48
C LYS A 248 -11.79 23.12 30.31
N GLY A 249 -12.88 22.96 31.05
CA GLY A 249 -14.08 23.82 30.97
C GLY A 249 -15.20 23.29 30.07
N GLN A 250 -14.97 22.20 29.33
CA GLN A 250 -16.03 21.51 28.59
C GLN A 250 -17.06 20.94 29.57
N LYS A 251 -18.36 21.17 29.32
CA LYS A 251 -19.45 20.55 30.06
C LYS A 251 -19.95 19.35 29.27
N GLY A 252 -19.90 18.16 29.84
CA GLY A 252 -20.29 16.93 29.15
C GLY A 252 -21.81 16.65 29.18
N SER A 253 -22.53 17.34 30.06
CA SER A 253 -24.00 17.38 30.12
C SER A 253 -24.45 18.66 30.84
N SER A 254 -25.64 19.15 30.52
CA SER A 254 -26.27 20.28 31.22
C SER A 254 -26.68 19.94 32.66
N ALA A 255 -26.92 18.65 32.96
CA ALA A 255 -27.45 18.20 34.26
C ALA A 255 -26.51 17.28 35.04
N MET A 256 -25.55 16.61 34.39
CA MET A 256 -24.72 15.57 35.00
C MET A 256 -23.22 15.85 34.85
N PRO A 257 -22.54 16.40 35.87
CA PRO A 257 -21.13 16.81 35.78
C PRO A 257 -20.13 15.69 35.44
N HIS A 258 -20.48 14.42 35.71
CA HIS A 258 -19.62 13.26 35.45
C HIS A 258 -19.75 12.70 34.03
N LYS A 259 -20.80 13.08 33.28
CA LYS A 259 -21.15 12.44 32.00
C LYS A 259 -20.20 12.88 30.88
N ARG A 260 -19.41 11.95 30.35
CA ARG A 260 -18.51 12.15 29.21
C ARG A 260 -18.99 11.31 28.02
N ASN A 261 -19.32 11.95 26.91
CA ASN A 261 -19.90 11.26 25.74
C ASN A 261 -19.00 11.42 24.51
N PRO A 262 -18.94 10.40 23.62
CA PRO A 262 -18.22 10.46 22.34
C PRO A 262 -18.99 11.27 21.28
N ILE A 263 -19.37 12.52 21.59
CA ILE A 263 -20.28 13.32 20.74
C ILE A 263 -19.65 13.66 19.38
N THR A 264 -18.31 13.77 19.31
CA THR A 264 -17.66 14.10 18.05
C THR A 264 -17.69 12.89 17.13
N CYS A 265 -17.42 11.68 17.65
CA CYS A 265 -17.55 10.44 16.91
C CYS A 265 -18.99 10.20 16.45
N GLU A 266 -20.00 10.49 17.29
CA GLU A 266 -21.41 10.43 16.91
C GLU A 266 -21.74 11.39 15.76
N ARG A 267 -21.22 12.62 15.83
CA ARG A 267 -21.33 13.62 14.75
C ARG A 267 -20.68 13.11 13.46
N LEU A 268 -19.48 12.52 13.53
CA LEU A 268 -18.82 11.94 12.35
C LEU A 268 -19.65 10.80 11.73
N SER A 269 -20.26 9.94 12.54
CA SER A 269 -21.20 8.91 12.03
C SER A 269 -22.41 9.54 11.32
N GLY A 270 -22.94 10.66 11.84
CA GLY A 270 -24.02 11.40 11.18
C GLY A 270 -23.61 11.97 9.82
N LEU A 271 -22.45 12.63 9.75
CA LEU A 271 -21.95 13.23 8.52
C LEU A 271 -21.61 12.19 7.45
N ALA A 272 -21.07 11.03 7.83
CA ALA A 272 -20.79 9.94 6.89
C ALA A 272 -22.04 9.47 6.14
N ARG A 273 -23.20 9.49 6.79
CA ARG A 273 -24.49 9.12 6.17
C ARG A 273 -24.88 10.11 5.08
N VAL A 274 -24.66 11.41 5.30
CA VAL A 274 -24.93 12.46 4.30
C VAL A 274 -24.03 12.29 3.09
N VAL A 275 -22.71 12.09 3.30
CA VAL A 275 -21.76 11.90 2.19
C VAL A 275 -22.13 10.67 1.35
N ARG A 276 -22.58 9.57 1.99
CA ARG A 276 -23.09 8.39 1.25
C ARG A 276 -24.36 8.69 0.46
N GLY A 277 -25.31 9.43 1.03
CA GLY A 277 -26.53 9.83 0.31
C GLY A 277 -26.21 10.65 -0.93
N ASN A 278 -25.26 11.58 -0.82
CA ASN A 278 -24.78 12.38 -1.95
C ASN A 278 -24.14 11.55 -3.07
N ALA A 279 -23.44 10.46 -2.73
CA ALA A 279 -22.85 9.58 -3.73
C ALA A 279 -23.91 8.81 -4.55
N LEU A 280 -25.07 8.49 -3.96
CA LEU A 280 -26.19 7.92 -4.71
C LEU A 280 -26.72 8.90 -5.75
N ALA A 281 -26.95 10.16 -5.35
CA ALA A 281 -27.38 11.20 -6.29
C ALA A 281 -26.38 11.41 -7.45
N ALA A 282 -25.07 11.24 -7.19
CA ALA A 282 -24.06 11.31 -8.25
C ALA A 282 -24.18 10.17 -9.27
N LEU A 283 -24.57 8.96 -8.84
CA LEU A 283 -24.82 7.84 -9.75
C LEU A 283 -26.06 8.10 -10.63
N GLU A 284 -27.09 8.74 -10.07
CA GLU A 284 -28.31 9.12 -10.79
C GLU A 284 -28.07 10.24 -11.82
N ASN A 285 -26.95 10.96 -11.73
CA ASN A 285 -26.54 11.96 -12.73
C ASN A 285 -25.85 11.36 -13.98
N ILE A 286 -25.53 10.06 -13.99
CA ILE A 286 -24.87 9.41 -15.13
C ILE A 286 -25.76 9.32 -16.40
N PRO A 287 -27.01 8.84 -16.34
CA PRO A 287 -27.84 8.59 -17.52
C PRO A 287 -28.46 9.88 -18.09
N LEU A 288 -27.61 10.82 -18.50
CA LEU A 288 -28.04 12.03 -19.21
C LEU A 288 -28.56 11.68 -20.61
N TRP A 289 -29.49 12.49 -21.11
CA TRP A 289 -30.11 12.29 -22.42
C TRP A 289 -29.25 12.84 -23.54
N HIS A 290 -28.97 12.01 -24.55
CA HIS A 290 -28.23 12.38 -25.77
C HIS A 290 -26.89 13.08 -25.44
N GLU A 291 -26.59 14.20 -26.10
CA GLU A 291 -25.36 14.95 -25.87
C GLU A 291 -25.39 15.77 -24.57
N ARG A 292 -26.58 15.99 -23.97
CA ARG A 292 -26.78 16.41 -22.58
C ARG A 292 -28.27 16.66 -22.25
N ASP A 293 -28.58 16.55 -20.97
CA ASP A 293 -29.56 17.41 -20.30
C ASP A 293 -28.88 18.14 -19.12
N ILE A 294 -29.64 18.98 -18.40
CA ILE A 294 -29.09 19.86 -17.35
C ILE A 294 -29.44 19.40 -15.92
N SER A 295 -30.12 18.26 -15.76
CA SER A 295 -30.59 17.76 -14.47
C SER A 295 -29.46 17.63 -13.44
N HIS A 296 -28.28 17.20 -13.88
CA HIS A 296 -27.09 17.08 -13.04
C HIS A 296 -26.68 18.39 -12.36
N SER A 297 -26.91 19.55 -12.99
CA SER A 297 -26.36 20.84 -12.54
C SER A 297 -26.91 21.26 -11.18
N SER A 298 -28.21 21.08 -10.95
CA SER A 298 -28.84 21.44 -9.68
C SER A 298 -28.38 20.53 -8.55
N VAL A 299 -28.20 19.24 -8.84
CA VAL A 299 -27.69 18.23 -7.91
C VAL A 299 -26.23 18.53 -7.54
N GLU A 300 -25.37 18.75 -8.54
CA GLU A 300 -23.94 19.00 -8.40
C GLU A 300 -23.61 20.26 -7.58
N ARG A 301 -24.47 21.29 -7.66
CA ARG A 301 -24.36 22.51 -6.83
C ARG A 301 -24.47 22.24 -5.32
N ILE A 302 -25.12 21.14 -4.94
CA ILE A 302 -25.28 20.71 -3.55
C ILE A 302 -24.22 19.65 -3.23
N ILE A 303 -24.25 18.54 -3.97
CA ILE A 303 -23.54 17.32 -3.53
C ILE A 303 -22.01 17.45 -3.60
N ILE A 304 -21.46 18.23 -4.54
CA ILE A 304 -20.00 18.34 -4.69
C ILE A 304 -19.40 19.22 -3.59
N PRO A 305 -19.86 20.48 -3.37
CA PRO A 305 -19.35 21.31 -2.28
C PRO A 305 -19.59 20.69 -0.91
N ASP A 306 -20.77 20.11 -0.69
CA ASP A 306 -21.11 19.50 0.60
C ASP A 306 -20.22 18.29 0.87
N SER A 307 -20.09 17.36 -0.07
CA SER A 307 -19.33 16.13 0.17
C SER A 307 -17.84 16.39 0.39
N THR A 308 -17.24 17.32 -0.36
CA THR A 308 -15.83 17.69 -0.20
C THR A 308 -15.59 18.45 1.12
N THR A 309 -16.51 19.36 1.48
CA THR A 309 -16.45 20.10 2.75
C THR A 309 -16.62 19.20 3.95
N LEU A 310 -17.62 18.30 3.90
CA LEU A 310 -17.89 17.35 4.97
C LEU A 310 -16.74 16.37 5.13
N LEU A 311 -16.21 15.77 4.06
CA LEU A 311 -15.09 14.84 4.19
C LEU A 311 -13.85 15.53 4.76
N HIS A 312 -13.49 16.72 4.26
CA HIS A 312 -12.36 17.48 4.81
C HIS A 312 -12.56 17.77 6.30
N TYR A 313 -13.74 18.24 6.70
CA TYR A 313 -14.08 18.46 8.10
C TYR A 313 -13.97 17.17 8.93
N MET A 314 -14.48 16.05 8.41
CA MET A 314 -14.42 14.76 9.09
C MET A 314 -12.98 14.29 9.31
N ILE A 315 -12.10 14.40 8.31
CA ILE A 315 -10.68 14.03 8.42
C ILE A 315 -9.99 14.89 9.47
N VAL A 316 -10.14 16.22 9.39
CA VAL A 316 -9.50 17.14 10.34
C VAL A 316 -9.99 16.88 11.77
N LYS A 317 -11.31 16.73 11.96
CA LYS A 317 -11.88 16.46 13.29
C LYS A 317 -11.50 15.09 13.82
N PHE A 318 -11.42 14.08 12.97
CA PHE A 318 -10.97 12.76 13.40
C PHE A 318 -9.48 12.79 13.79
N ALA A 319 -8.64 13.56 13.10
CA ALA A 319 -7.26 13.79 13.50
C ALA A 319 -7.16 14.46 14.88
N GLU A 320 -7.97 15.49 15.15
CA GLU A 320 -8.05 16.12 16.48
C GLU A 320 -8.46 15.10 17.57
N ILE A 321 -9.45 14.24 17.29
CA ILE A 321 -9.87 13.17 18.22
C ILE A 321 -8.71 12.23 18.51
N VAL A 322 -8.06 11.70 17.47
CA VAL A 322 -6.95 10.74 17.62
C VAL A 322 -5.79 11.37 18.39
N GLN A 323 -5.51 12.66 18.14
CA GLN A 323 -4.44 13.38 18.82
C GLN A 323 -4.72 13.50 20.32
N GLY A 324 -5.94 13.88 20.70
CA GLY A 324 -6.38 14.09 22.08
C GLY A 324 -6.94 12.86 22.80
N LEU A 325 -6.95 11.69 22.16
CA LEU A 325 -7.57 10.48 22.67
C LEU A 325 -6.93 10.04 23.99
N GLN A 326 -7.77 9.82 25.01
CA GLN A 326 -7.35 9.24 26.28
C GLN A 326 -7.42 7.71 26.16
N VAL A 327 -6.34 7.03 26.52
CA VAL A 327 -6.23 5.58 26.45
C VAL A 327 -5.98 5.05 27.86
N TYR A 328 -6.66 3.96 28.24
CA TYR A 328 -6.59 3.38 29.57
C TYR A 328 -6.04 1.94 29.56
N PRO A 329 -4.71 1.73 29.43
CA PRO A 329 -4.11 0.40 29.36
C PRO A 329 -4.46 -0.51 30.54
N GLU A 330 -4.53 0.04 31.75
CA GLU A 330 -4.91 -0.74 32.95
C GLU A 330 -6.36 -1.20 32.90
N ARG A 331 -7.25 -0.42 32.28
CA ARG A 331 -8.64 -0.85 32.04
C ARG A 331 -8.71 -1.94 30.99
N MET A 332 -7.92 -1.85 29.91
CA MET A 332 -7.81 -2.91 28.89
C MET A 332 -7.33 -4.23 29.52
N LYS A 333 -6.30 -4.19 30.37
CA LYS A 333 -5.82 -5.35 31.13
C LYS A 333 -6.89 -5.93 32.04
N LYS A 334 -7.65 -5.09 32.73
CA LYS A 334 -8.77 -5.54 33.57
C LYS A 334 -9.87 -6.22 32.75
N ASN A 335 -10.19 -5.68 31.57
CA ASN A 335 -11.24 -6.24 30.72
C ASN A 335 -10.86 -7.62 30.13
N LEU A 336 -9.58 -7.90 29.89
CA LEU A 336 -9.12 -9.25 29.52
C LEU A 336 -9.52 -10.32 30.56
N GLN A 337 -9.66 -9.92 31.83
CA GLN A 337 -10.02 -10.81 32.94
C GLN A 337 -11.53 -10.91 33.18
N LEU A 338 -12.36 -10.17 32.45
CA LEU A 338 -13.81 -10.10 32.69
C LEU A 338 -14.48 -11.48 32.59
N THR A 339 -13.98 -12.32 31.68
CA THR A 339 -14.47 -13.69 31.45
C THR A 339 -13.60 -14.73 32.15
N LYS A 340 -12.83 -14.35 33.19
CA LYS A 340 -12.10 -15.24 34.11
C LYS A 340 -11.34 -16.40 33.44
N GLY A 341 -10.55 -16.08 32.40
CA GLY A 341 -9.70 -17.04 31.69
C GLY A 341 -10.36 -17.80 30.52
N LEU A 342 -11.65 -17.63 30.25
CA LEU A 342 -12.34 -18.33 29.15
C LEU A 342 -11.78 -18.05 27.75
N ILE A 343 -11.12 -16.91 27.58
CA ILE A 343 -10.45 -16.52 26.32
C ILE A 343 -9.31 -17.47 25.92
N PHE A 344 -8.84 -18.32 26.84
CA PHE A 344 -7.81 -19.34 26.59
C PHE A 344 -8.38 -20.72 26.23
N SER A 345 -9.70 -20.87 26.20
CA SER A 345 -10.38 -22.16 25.94
C SER A 345 -9.92 -22.82 24.63
N GLN A 346 -9.69 -22.04 23.58
CA GLN A 346 -9.18 -22.57 22.30
C GLN A 346 -7.74 -23.09 22.43
N ARG A 347 -6.87 -22.46 23.23
CA ARG A 347 -5.51 -22.97 23.46
C ARG A 347 -5.55 -24.31 24.19
N LEU A 348 -6.42 -24.45 25.19
CA LEU A 348 -6.62 -25.73 25.89
C LEU A 348 -7.14 -26.81 24.94
N LEU A 349 -8.13 -26.48 24.10
CA LEU A 349 -8.65 -27.40 23.09
C LEU A 349 -7.53 -27.93 22.18
N LEU A 350 -6.69 -27.03 21.65
CA LEU A 350 -5.61 -27.42 20.74
C LEU A 350 -4.53 -28.23 21.46
N ALA A 351 -4.15 -27.86 22.69
CA ALA A 351 -3.19 -28.61 23.48
C ALA A 351 -3.66 -30.06 23.75
N LEU A 352 -4.95 -30.26 24.02
CA LEU A 352 -5.51 -31.61 24.18
C LEU A 352 -5.47 -32.42 22.88
N VAL A 353 -5.77 -31.79 21.73
CA VAL A 353 -5.67 -32.44 20.42
C VAL A 353 -4.21 -32.81 20.10
N GLU A 354 -3.25 -31.94 20.43
CA GLU A 354 -1.81 -32.23 20.28
C GLU A 354 -1.34 -33.39 21.17
N LYS A 355 -2.02 -33.66 22.28
CA LYS A 355 -1.82 -34.85 23.13
C LYS A 355 -2.55 -36.10 22.63
N GLY A 356 -3.21 -36.04 21.48
CA GLY A 356 -3.79 -37.19 20.79
C GLY A 356 -5.29 -37.40 20.96
N LEU A 357 -6.02 -36.47 21.61
CA LEU A 357 -7.49 -36.56 21.70
C LEU A 357 -8.15 -36.28 20.35
N LEU A 358 -9.30 -36.92 20.11
CA LEU A 358 -10.19 -36.47 19.05
C LEU A 358 -10.72 -35.08 19.38
N ARG A 359 -10.87 -34.25 18.34
CA ARG A 359 -11.33 -32.86 18.51
C ARG A 359 -12.66 -32.76 19.26
N GLU A 360 -13.59 -33.68 19.00
CA GLU A 360 -14.91 -33.70 19.66
C GLU A 360 -14.80 -34.00 21.15
N GLU A 361 -13.92 -34.93 21.54
CA GLU A 361 -13.66 -35.28 22.94
C GLU A 361 -13.01 -34.10 23.68
N ALA A 362 -11.97 -33.51 23.08
CA ALA A 362 -11.32 -32.32 23.63
C ALA A 362 -12.30 -31.15 23.77
N TYR A 363 -13.20 -30.98 22.79
CA TYR A 363 -14.23 -29.94 22.82
C TYR A 363 -15.22 -30.15 23.96
N ALA A 364 -15.70 -31.38 24.17
CA ALA A 364 -16.61 -31.69 25.26
C ALA A 364 -15.98 -31.41 26.63
N LEU A 365 -14.71 -31.77 26.83
CA LEU A 365 -13.96 -31.48 28.06
C LEU A 365 -13.83 -29.97 28.32
N VAL A 366 -13.39 -29.21 27.32
CA VAL A 366 -13.23 -27.75 27.41
C VAL A 366 -14.56 -27.07 27.65
N GLN A 367 -15.61 -27.46 26.91
CA GLN A 367 -16.94 -26.88 27.02
C GLN A 367 -17.56 -27.12 28.39
N ARG A 368 -17.38 -28.32 28.97
CA ARG A 368 -17.83 -28.63 30.33
C ARG A 368 -17.26 -27.64 31.35
N GLN A 369 -15.95 -27.39 31.28
CA GLN A 369 -15.29 -26.44 32.17
C GLN A 369 -15.71 -24.99 31.88
N ALA A 370 -15.87 -24.63 30.60
CA ALA A 370 -16.28 -23.29 30.21
C ALA A 370 -17.70 -22.93 30.69
N LEU A 371 -18.65 -23.86 30.59
CA LEU A 371 -20.02 -23.68 31.06
C LEU A 371 -20.09 -23.53 32.59
N GLN A 372 -19.22 -24.23 33.32
CA GLN A 372 -19.10 -24.06 34.78
C GLN A 372 -18.45 -22.73 35.17
N ALA A 373 -17.49 -22.25 34.37
CA ALA A 373 -16.82 -20.97 34.61
C ALA A 373 -17.72 -19.75 34.32
N TRP A 374 -18.58 -19.81 33.32
CA TRP A 374 -19.38 -18.67 32.84
C TRP A 374 -20.20 -17.93 33.93
N PRO A 375 -20.96 -18.59 34.82
CA PRO A 375 -21.73 -17.89 35.84
C PRO A 375 -20.82 -17.21 36.87
N GLU A 376 -19.93 -17.94 37.54
CA GLU A 376 -19.02 -17.35 38.56
C GLU A 376 -17.65 -18.05 38.73
N GLY A 377 -17.34 -19.12 37.99
CA GLY A 377 -16.10 -19.90 38.19
C GLY A 377 -14.85 -19.29 37.55
N ASP A 378 -13.69 -19.63 38.08
CA ASP A 378 -12.38 -19.34 37.46
C ASP A 378 -12.03 -20.50 36.50
N PHE A 379 -11.94 -20.22 35.20
CA PHE A 379 -11.73 -21.26 34.19
C PHE A 379 -10.38 -21.98 34.38
N ARG A 380 -9.36 -21.26 34.84
CA ARG A 380 -8.02 -21.84 35.05
C ARG A 380 -8.03 -22.82 36.20
N GLU A 381 -8.63 -22.45 37.33
CA GLU A 381 -8.72 -23.34 38.50
C GLU A 381 -9.61 -24.56 38.22
N LEU A 382 -10.71 -24.38 37.48
CA LEU A 382 -11.58 -25.48 37.04
C LEU A 382 -10.83 -26.49 36.14
N VAL A 383 -10.04 -26.00 35.18
CA VAL A 383 -9.23 -26.85 34.29
C VAL A 383 -8.14 -27.61 35.07
N LYS A 384 -7.47 -26.95 36.02
CA LYS A 384 -6.46 -27.61 36.89
C LYS A 384 -7.06 -28.68 37.79
N GLY A 385 -8.30 -28.48 38.25
CA GLY A 385 -9.02 -29.41 39.11
C GLY A 385 -9.64 -30.60 38.37
N ASP A 386 -9.66 -30.61 37.04
CA ASP A 386 -10.30 -31.68 36.25
C ASP A 386 -9.35 -32.88 36.05
N PRO A 387 -9.66 -34.06 36.63
CA PRO A 387 -8.80 -35.23 36.54
C PRO A 387 -8.78 -35.88 35.15
N GLU A 388 -9.74 -35.61 34.27
CA GLU A 388 -9.69 -36.07 32.87
C GLU A 388 -8.71 -35.23 32.06
N ILE A 389 -8.68 -33.91 32.26
CA ILE A 389 -7.68 -33.04 31.63
C ILE A 389 -6.27 -33.35 32.17
N GLY A 390 -6.15 -33.56 33.48
CA GLY A 390 -4.89 -33.89 34.15
C GLY A 390 -4.24 -35.22 33.71
N LYS A 391 -4.97 -36.11 33.03
CA LYS A 391 -4.40 -37.32 32.40
C LYS A 391 -3.52 -37.00 31.18
N HIS A 392 -3.76 -35.85 30.54
CA HIS A 392 -3.13 -35.48 29.27
C HIS A 392 -2.17 -34.28 29.40
N LEU A 393 -2.45 -33.37 30.33
CA LEU A 393 -1.66 -32.16 30.55
C LEU A 393 -1.22 -32.07 32.01
N SER A 394 0.06 -31.79 32.22
CA SER A 394 0.62 -31.45 33.53
C SER A 394 0.13 -30.10 34.05
N SER A 395 0.30 -29.85 35.35
CA SER A 395 -0.08 -28.56 35.94
C SER A 395 0.71 -27.40 35.34
N GLU A 396 1.98 -27.62 35.01
CA GLU A 396 2.86 -26.65 34.36
C GLU A 396 2.43 -26.36 32.91
N GLU A 397 2.06 -27.40 32.15
CA GLU A 397 1.52 -27.23 30.80
C GLU A 397 0.21 -26.45 30.82
N ILE A 398 -0.70 -26.76 31.75
CA ILE A 398 -1.95 -26.01 31.92
C ILE A 398 -1.65 -24.55 32.24
N GLU A 399 -0.74 -24.27 33.17
CA GLU A 399 -0.36 -22.91 33.55
C GLU A 399 0.13 -22.08 32.34
N ALA A 400 0.96 -22.68 31.48
CA ALA A 400 1.50 -22.03 30.29
C ALA A 400 0.44 -21.68 29.21
N LEU A 401 -0.74 -22.32 29.25
CA LEU A 401 -1.84 -22.01 28.34
C LEU A 401 -2.51 -20.67 28.65
N PHE A 402 -2.38 -20.17 29.90
CA PHE A 402 -2.99 -18.93 30.36
C PHE A 402 -2.04 -17.71 30.24
N ASP A 403 -1.11 -17.74 29.28
CA ASP A 403 -0.25 -16.61 28.89
C ASP A 403 -0.77 -15.91 27.63
N TYR A 404 -0.70 -14.59 27.59
CA TYR A 404 -1.07 -13.77 26.43
C TYR A 404 0.01 -13.73 25.34
N LYS A 405 1.29 -13.97 25.67
CA LYS A 405 2.42 -13.81 24.74
C LYS A 405 2.22 -14.54 23.40
N PRO A 406 1.72 -15.80 23.36
CA PRO A 406 1.56 -16.51 22.09
C PRO A 406 0.65 -15.80 21.09
N TYR A 407 -0.37 -15.07 21.56
CA TYR A 407 -1.26 -14.28 20.68
C TYR A 407 -0.54 -13.07 20.05
N LEU A 408 0.56 -12.61 20.66
CA LEU A 408 1.25 -11.38 20.30
C LEU A 408 2.56 -11.62 19.53
N GLU A 409 2.99 -12.87 19.38
CA GLU A 409 4.28 -13.23 18.77
C GLU A 409 4.49 -12.62 17.38
N ASN A 410 3.41 -12.58 16.57
CA ASN A 410 3.41 -12.09 15.20
C ASN A 410 3.12 -10.59 15.07
N THR A 411 3.04 -9.84 16.18
CA THR A 411 2.77 -8.38 16.13
C THR A 411 3.80 -7.64 15.30
N ASP A 412 5.10 -7.94 15.48
CA ASP A 412 6.17 -7.29 14.70
C ASP A 412 6.06 -7.58 13.20
N TYR A 413 5.71 -8.81 12.85
CA TYR A 413 5.49 -9.21 11.46
C TYR A 413 4.35 -8.39 10.83
N ILE A 414 3.24 -8.23 11.57
CA ILE A 414 2.09 -7.46 11.09
C ILE A 414 2.44 -5.98 10.93
N PHE A 415 3.19 -5.40 11.87
CA PHE A 415 3.64 -4.01 11.81
C PHE A 415 4.58 -3.76 10.62
N TRP A 416 5.53 -4.67 10.37
CA TRP A 416 6.38 -4.60 9.18
C TRP A 416 5.56 -4.71 7.90
N LYS A 417 4.64 -5.69 7.82
CA LYS A 417 3.73 -5.86 6.67
C LYS A 417 2.86 -4.62 6.44
N ALA A 418 2.47 -3.93 7.50
CA ALA A 418 1.71 -2.68 7.44
C ALA A 418 2.56 -1.45 7.05
N GLY A 419 3.88 -1.61 6.86
CA GLY A 419 4.80 -0.50 6.55
C GLY A 419 5.07 0.42 7.75
N LEU A 420 4.88 -0.07 8.97
CA LEU A 420 5.02 0.71 10.21
C LEU A 420 6.37 0.50 10.90
N SER A 421 7.05 -0.63 10.65
CA SER A 421 8.34 -0.95 11.27
C SER A 421 9.29 -1.64 10.29
N ASP A 422 10.56 -1.75 10.69
CA ASP A 422 11.56 -2.57 10.00
C ASP A 422 11.23 -4.06 10.08
N PRO A 423 11.77 -4.88 9.15
CA PRO A 423 11.66 -6.34 9.23
C PRO A 423 12.20 -6.88 10.58
N PRO A 424 11.48 -7.77 11.28
CA PRO A 424 11.92 -8.31 12.57
C PRO A 424 12.99 -9.41 12.43
N ILE A 425 14.13 -9.05 11.86
CA ILE A 425 15.23 -9.97 11.51
C ILE A 425 15.62 -10.89 12.67
N ARG A 426 15.84 -10.34 13.87
CA ARG A 426 16.24 -11.11 15.06
C ARG A 426 15.24 -12.21 15.43
N LYS A 427 13.93 -11.96 15.28
CA LYS A 427 12.89 -12.98 15.55
C LYS A 427 12.87 -14.08 14.49
N TRP A 428 13.20 -13.76 13.24
CA TRP A 428 13.26 -14.74 12.18
C TRP A 428 14.52 -15.61 12.26
N GLU A 429 15.64 -15.08 12.74
CA GLU A 429 16.89 -15.85 12.90
C GLU A 429 16.72 -17.10 13.76
N GLU A 430 15.98 -17.00 14.86
CA GLU A 430 15.68 -18.15 15.72
C GLU A 430 14.87 -19.21 14.97
N LYS A 431 13.84 -18.80 14.21
CA LYS A 431 13.03 -19.71 13.39
C LYS A 431 13.85 -20.37 12.27
N ILE A 432 14.75 -19.64 11.64
CA ILE A 432 15.64 -20.15 10.58
C ILE A 432 16.55 -21.24 11.14
N ARG A 433 17.17 -21.01 12.31
CA ARG A 433 18.05 -22.01 12.96
C ARG A 433 17.33 -23.34 13.17
N THR A 434 16.12 -23.30 13.72
CA THR A 434 15.30 -24.51 13.93
C THR A 434 14.91 -25.17 12.61
N ARG A 435 14.53 -24.38 11.60
CA ARG A 435 14.12 -24.89 10.29
C ARG A 435 15.25 -25.61 9.55
N LEU A 436 16.46 -25.07 9.56
CA LEU A 436 17.61 -25.66 8.86
C LEU A 436 18.13 -26.94 9.52
N VAL A 437 17.78 -27.21 10.78
CA VAL A 437 18.18 -28.41 11.54
C VAL A 437 17.06 -29.47 11.61
N SER A 438 15.86 -29.16 11.11
CA SER A 438 14.70 -30.07 11.13
C SER A 438 14.96 -31.37 10.32
N PRO A 439 14.28 -32.49 10.65
CA PRO A 439 14.50 -33.78 10.00
C PRO A 439 14.39 -33.67 8.48
N LYS A 440 15.38 -34.20 7.77
CA LYS A 440 15.43 -34.16 6.31
C LYS A 440 14.36 -35.07 5.74
N LYS A 441 13.57 -34.57 4.78
CA LYS A 441 12.71 -35.43 3.95
C LYS A 441 13.63 -36.35 3.15
N GLU A 442 13.54 -37.66 3.37
CA GLU A 442 14.29 -38.65 2.61
C GLU A 442 13.71 -38.75 1.20
N VAL A 443 14.55 -38.49 0.20
CA VAL A 443 14.23 -38.64 -1.22
C VAL A 443 15.42 -39.28 -1.93
N GLU A 444 15.15 -40.08 -2.96
CA GLU A 444 16.20 -40.74 -3.75
C GLU A 444 16.57 -39.86 -4.95
N LYS A 445 17.87 -39.61 -5.16
CA LYS A 445 18.39 -38.89 -6.32
C LYS A 445 18.27 -39.78 -7.57
N GLN A 446 17.67 -39.26 -8.63
CA GLN A 446 17.45 -39.96 -9.88
C GLN A 446 18.25 -39.32 -11.01
N GLU A 447 17.63 -39.08 -12.16
CA GLU A 447 18.29 -38.66 -13.40
C GLU A 447 18.68 -37.17 -13.38
N LEU A 448 19.74 -36.83 -14.11
CA LEU A 448 20.15 -35.45 -14.34
C LEU A 448 19.15 -34.78 -15.32
N VAL A 449 18.46 -33.75 -14.85
CA VAL A 449 17.46 -33.00 -15.63
C VAL A 449 18.10 -31.81 -16.35
N TYR A 450 19.01 -31.11 -15.66
CA TYR A 450 19.65 -29.90 -16.19
C TYR A 450 21.03 -29.71 -15.56
N GLU A 451 22.01 -29.28 -16.37
CA GLU A 451 23.32 -28.83 -15.89
C GLU A 451 23.60 -27.42 -16.40
N GLY A 452 23.77 -26.49 -15.46
CA GLY A 452 24.15 -25.11 -15.71
C GLY A 452 25.60 -24.83 -15.33
N LYS A 453 25.98 -23.55 -15.40
CA LYS A 453 27.34 -23.07 -15.06
C LYS A 453 27.72 -23.37 -13.60
N ALA A 454 26.79 -23.17 -12.66
CA ALA A 454 27.06 -23.28 -11.23
C ALA A 454 26.37 -24.47 -10.54
N LYS A 455 25.41 -25.14 -11.20
CA LYS A 455 24.49 -26.09 -10.57
C LYS A 455 24.12 -27.26 -11.48
N LYS A 456 23.83 -28.40 -10.87
CA LYS A 456 23.17 -29.56 -11.49
C LYS A 456 21.83 -29.80 -10.81
N VAL A 457 20.81 -30.12 -11.59
CA VAL A 457 19.45 -30.39 -11.11
C VAL A 457 19.07 -31.81 -11.46
N TYR A 458 18.70 -32.58 -10.45
CA TYR A 458 18.31 -33.99 -10.58
C TYR A 458 16.84 -34.19 -10.25
N SER A 459 16.19 -35.13 -10.93
CA SER A 459 14.89 -35.64 -10.51
C SER A 459 15.02 -36.43 -9.20
N THR A 460 13.90 -36.62 -8.51
CA THR A 460 13.86 -37.38 -7.26
C THR A 460 12.73 -38.41 -7.29
N SER A 461 12.72 -39.34 -6.33
CA SER A 461 11.60 -40.26 -6.11
C SER A 461 10.24 -39.58 -5.88
N GLU A 462 10.23 -38.27 -5.61
CA GLU A 462 9.04 -37.44 -5.47
C GLU A 462 8.83 -36.57 -6.73
N PRO A 463 7.78 -36.79 -7.54
CA PRO A 463 7.62 -36.16 -8.86
C PRO A 463 7.61 -34.63 -8.91
N ASN A 464 7.27 -34.00 -7.79
CA ASN A 464 7.17 -32.53 -7.65
C ASN A 464 8.40 -31.91 -6.99
N LEU A 465 9.48 -32.68 -6.78
CA LEU A 465 10.70 -32.23 -6.12
C LEU A 465 11.93 -32.51 -6.99
N TYR A 466 12.86 -31.55 -6.97
CA TYR A 466 14.18 -31.67 -7.57
C TYR A 466 15.27 -31.57 -6.51
N LEU A 467 16.38 -32.26 -6.74
CA LEU A 467 17.59 -32.11 -5.96
C LEU A 467 18.56 -31.20 -6.72
N MET A 468 18.91 -30.07 -6.11
CA MET A 468 19.83 -29.09 -6.68
C MET A 468 21.20 -29.20 -6.02
N GLU A 469 22.22 -29.52 -6.83
CA GLU A 469 23.62 -29.69 -6.42
C GLU A 469 24.47 -28.50 -6.89
N PHE A 470 25.20 -27.86 -5.98
CA PHE A 470 26.05 -26.70 -6.25
C PHE A 470 27.48 -27.11 -6.58
N LYS A 471 28.01 -26.56 -7.67
CA LYS A 471 29.36 -26.82 -8.19
C LYS A 471 30.39 -25.80 -7.66
N ASP A 472 31.63 -26.25 -7.55
CA ASP A 472 32.78 -25.42 -7.18
C ASP A 472 33.33 -24.61 -8.38
N GLU A 473 32.74 -24.74 -9.57
CA GLU A 473 33.11 -24.00 -10.77
C GLU A 473 32.71 -22.52 -10.68
N ALA A 474 33.66 -21.61 -10.87
CA ALA A 474 33.44 -20.17 -11.06
C ALA A 474 33.62 -19.79 -12.53
N THR A 475 32.69 -18.97 -13.05
CA THR A 475 32.77 -18.43 -14.41
C THR A 475 32.57 -16.91 -14.43
N ALA A 476 33.31 -16.21 -15.30
CA ALA A 476 33.17 -14.79 -15.54
C ALA A 476 33.33 -14.47 -17.04
N PHE A 477 32.80 -13.31 -17.45
CA PHE A 477 32.82 -12.83 -18.84
C PHE A 477 32.28 -13.88 -19.82
N ASP A 478 31.07 -14.38 -19.56
CA ASP A 478 30.36 -15.36 -20.39
C ASP A 478 31.14 -16.66 -20.64
N GLY A 479 31.93 -17.08 -19.65
CA GLY A 479 32.68 -18.33 -19.69
C GLY A 479 34.11 -18.20 -20.21
N LEU A 480 34.55 -17.00 -20.59
CA LEU A 480 35.95 -16.74 -20.98
C LEU A 480 36.94 -16.98 -19.85
N LYS A 481 36.50 -16.78 -18.60
CA LYS A 481 37.27 -17.12 -17.40
C LYS A 481 36.55 -18.23 -16.66
N LYS A 482 37.18 -19.40 -16.53
CA LYS A 482 36.65 -20.58 -15.84
C LYS A 482 37.72 -21.16 -14.92
N GLU A 483 37.37 -21.38 -13.66
CA GLU A 483 38.26 -21.96 -12.65
C GLU A 483 37.45 -22.84 -11.68
N GLU A 484 38.05 -23.92 -11.19
CA GLU A 484 37.47 -24.76 -10.14
C GLU A 484 37.98 -24.25 -8.79
N ILE A 485 37.06 -23.78 -7.94
CA ILE A 485 37.37 -23.10 -6.69
C ILE A 485 36.76 -23.90 -5.53
N PRO A 486 37.54 -24.78 -4.86
CA PRO A 486 37.04 -25.67 -3.82
C PRO A 486 36.28 -24.94 -2.70
N GLY A 487 35.11 -25.45 -2.35
CA GLY A 487 34.28 -24.91 -1.26
C GLY A 487 33.32 -23.79 -1.65
N LYS A 488 33.41 -23.26 -2.88
CA LYS A 488 32.48 -22.26 -3.42
C LYS A 488 31.03 -22.76 -3.45
N GLY A 489 30.80 -23.95 -4.02
CA GLY A 489 29.46 -24.55 -4.15
C GLY A 489 28.82 -24.81 -2.79
N ARG A 490 29.63 -25.26 -1.81
CA ARG A 490 29.22 -25.41 -0.41
C ARG A 490 28.69 -24.09 0.17
N LEU A 491 29.46 -23.02 0.04
CA LEU A 491 29.09 -21.71 0.61
C LEU A 491 27.82 -21.15 -0.07
N ASN A 492 27.71 -21.25 -1.39
CA ASN A 492 26.51 -20.80 -2.11
C ASN A 492 25.25 -21.56 -1.68
N ASN A 493 25.34 -22.88 -1.50
CA ASN A 493 24.22 -23.70 -1.05
C ASN A 493 23.77 -23.31 0.37
N LEU A 494 24.72 -23.19 1.31
CA LEU A 494 24.43 -22.82 2.70
C LEU A 494 23.86 -21.40 2.83
N ILE A 495 24.45 -20.42 2.13
CA ILE A 495 23.96 -19.05 2.10
C ILE A 495 22.56 -18.99 1.49
N SER A 496 22.34 -19.64 0.34
CA SER A 496 21.05 -19.65 -0.34
C SER A 496 19.96 -20.29 0.51
N ALA A 497 20.21 -21.44 1.13
CA ALA A 497 19.27 -22.09 2.02
C ALA A 497 18.87 -21.18 3.20
N HIS A 498 19.84 -20.46 3.79
CA HIS A 498 19.57 -19.52 4.86
C HIS A 498 18.73 -18.32 4.40
N LEU A 499 19.06 -17.73 3.25
CA LEU A 499 18.34 -16.58 2.72
C LEU A 499 16.93 -16.95 2.24
N PHE A 500 16.73 -18.13 1.64
CA PHE A 500 15.38 -18.61 1.33
C PHE A 500 14.56 -18.82 2.60
N ALA A 501 15.12 -19.47 3.65
CA ALA A 501 14.43 -19.62 4.92
C ALA A 501 14.05 -18.26 5.56
N LEU A 502 14.92 -17.25 5.45
CA LEU A 502 14.64 -15.88 5.87
C LEU A 502 13.48 -15.26 5.09
N LEU A 503 13.49 -15.37 3.77
CA LEU A 503 12.45 -14.82 2.91
C LEU A 503 11.09 -15.50 3.15
N GLU A 504 11.09 -16.81 3.44
CA GLU A 504 9.89 -17.54 3.82
C GLU A 504 9.33 -17.09 5.18
N CYS A 505 10.19 -16.81 6.17
CA CYS A 505 9.76 -16.21 7.44
C CYS A 505 9.10 -14.82 7.22
N ALA A 506 9.51 -14.14 6.17
CA ALA A 506 8.95 -12.87 5.71
C ALA A 506 7.72 -13.04 4.78
N GLY A 507 7.23 -14.26 4.61
CA GLY A 507 6.02 -14.61 3.86
C GLY A 507 6.19 -14.52 2.35
N MET A 508 7.38 -14.81 1.83
CA MET A 508 7.63 -14.96 0.38
C MET A 508 7.71 -16.45 0.04
N ALA A 509 7.00 -16.87 -1.00
CA ALA A 509 7.02 -18.26 -1.44
C ALA A 509 8.32 -18.55 -2.21
N THR A 510 8.99 -19.65 -1.86
CA THR A 510 10.24 -20.06 -2.51
C THR A 510 10.14 -21.52 -2.94
N HIS A 511 11.00 -21.92 -3.86
CA HIS A 511 11.14 -23.34 -4.19
C HIS A 511 11.87 -24.14 -3.11
N PHE A 512 12.49 -23.51 -2.11
CA PHE A 512 13.30 -24.21 -1.11
C PHE A 512 12.43 -25.11 -0.22
N VAL A 513 12.83 -26.37 -0.06
CA VAL A 513 12.15 -27.33 0.81
C VAL A 513 13.00 -27.63 2.04
N SER A 514 14.23 -28.11 1.82
CA SER A 514 15.15 -28.46 2.90
C SER A 514 16.61 -28.53 2.42
N LEU A 515 17.54 -28.43 3.36
CA LEU A 515 18.96 -28.66 3.11
C LEU A 515 19.26 -30.16 3.21
N VAL A 516 19.77 -30.78 2.15
CA VAL A 516 20.04 -32.24 2.09
C VAL A 516 21.48 -32.55 2.48
N SER A 517 22.43 -31.77 1.98
CA SER A 517 23.86 -31.87 2.34
C SER A 517 24.48 -30.47 2.30
N GLU A 518 25.79 -30.36 2.58
CA GLU A 518 26.48 -29.07 2.46
C GLU A 518 26.52 -28.54 1.01
N LYS A 519 26.32 -29.39 0.00
CA LYS A 519 26.32 -29.03 -1.42
C LYS A 519 24.97 -29.22 -2.13
N GLU A 520 24.00 -29.85 -1.47
CA GLU A 520 22.69 -30.16 -2.09
C GLU A 520 21.53 -29.62 -1.25
N MET A 521 20.51 -29.10 -1.93
CA MET A 521 19.22 -28.76 -1.34
C MET A 521 18.06 -29.36 -2.15
N LEU A 522 16.99 -29.67 -1.44
CA LEU A 522 15.74 -30.13 -2.01
C LEU A 522 14.88 -28.93 -2.36
N VAL A 523 14.37 -28.88 -3.59
CA VAL A 523 13.56 -27.77 -4.10
C VAL A 523 12.29 -28.28 -4.79
N ARG A 524 11.28 -27.43 -4.86
CA ARG A 524 10.06 -27.68 -5.63
C ARG A 524 10.37 -27.62 -7.12
N ARG A 525 9.77 -28.54 -7.87
CA ARG A 525 9.75 -28.49 -9.33
C ARG A 525 8.92 -27.30 -9.80
N VAL A 526 9.48 -26.52 -10.72
CA VAL A 526 8.85 -25.32 -11.29
C VAL A 526 9.08 -25.25 -12.80
N GLU A 527 8.20 -24.55 -13.49
CA GLU A 527 8.45 -23.99 -14.82
C GLU A 527 9.08 -22.60 -14.66
N VAL A 528 10.35 -22.48 -15.03
CA VAL A 528 11.13 -21.25 -14.82
C VAL A 528 10.75 -20.19 -15.85
N LEU A 529 10.48 -18.97 -15.40
CA LEU A 529 10.31 -17.82 -16.29
C LEU A 529 11.65 -17.47 -16.94
N PRO A 530 11.71 -17.22 -18.26
CA PRO A 530 12.94 -16.87 -18.96
C PRO A 530 13.38 -15.41 -18.72
N LEU A 531 13.23 -14.94 -17.49
CA LEU A 531 13.50 -13.57 -17.04
C LEU A 531 14.32 -13.61 -15.75
N GLU A 532 15.41 -12.84 -15.73
CA GLU A 532 16.08 -12.46 -14.48
C GLU A 532 15.58 -11.08 -14.04
N VAL A 533 15.23 -10.93 -12.77
CA VAL A 533 14.83 -9.64 -12.18
C VAL A 533 15.99 -9.10 -11.35
N ILE A 534 16.52 -7.95 -11.73
CA ILE A 534 17.65 -7.30 -11.05
C ILE A 534 17.14 -6.15 -10.21
N VAL A 535 17.41 -6.19 -8.90
CA VAL A 535 17.13 -5.07 -8.00
C VAL A 535 18.44 -4.36 -7.64
N ARG A 536 18.49 -3.05 -7.84
CA ARG A 536 19.67 -2.22 -7.58
C ARG A 536 19.39 -1.17 -6.52
N ASN A 537 20.26 -1.10 -5.51
CA ASN A 537 20.25 -0.07 -4.47
C ASN A 537 21.33 1.01 -4.73
N LEU A 538 22.47 0.60 -5.30
CA LEU A 538 23.55 1.49 -5.71
C LEU A 538 23.90 1.28 -7.18
N VAL A 539 24.52 2.28 -7.80
CA VAL A 539 25.10 2.17 -9.13
C VAL A 539 26.32 1.25 -9.08
N ALA A 540 26.27 0.12 -9.80
CA ALA A 540 27.41 -0.79 -9.94
C ALA A 540 27.34 -1.60 -11.24
N GLY A 541 28.41 -2.33 -11.55
CA GLY A 541 28.45 -3.28 -12.67
C GLY A 541 28.10 -2.67 -14.03
N SER A 542 27.26 -3.36 -14.80
CA SER A 542 26.87 -2.92 -16.16
C SER A 542 26.13 -1.58 -16.17
N MET A 543 25.43 -1.22 -15.10
CA MET A 543 24.72 0.07 -15.00
C MET A 543 25.70 1.25 -14.96
N ALA A 544 26.77 1.14 -14.18
CA ALA A 544 27.80 2.18 -14.06
C ALA A 544 28.40 2.50 -15.44
N LYS A 545 28.82 1.45 -16.17
CA LYS A 545 29.39 1.56 -17.52
C LYS A 545 28.39 2.10 -18.53
N ARG A 546 27.16 1.55 -18.56
CA ARG A 546 26.13 1.90 -19.53
C ARG A 546 25.65 3.35 -19.41
N LEU A 547 25.60 3.88 -18.18
CA LEU A 547 25.08 5.22 -17.90
C LEU A 547 26.17 6.27 -17.64
N GLY A 548 27.45 5.88 -17.63
CA GLY A 548 28.56 6.77 -17.30
C GLY A 548 28.48 7.33 -15.87
N LEU A 549 27.91 6.56 -14.93
CA LEU A 549 27.72 6.98 -13.54
C LEU A 549 28.80 6.37 -12.63
N PRO A 550 29.25 7.08 -11.58
CA PRO A 550 30.23 6.55 -10.65
C PRO A 550 29.67 5.34 -9.89
N GLU A 551 30.50 4.30 -9.77
CA GLU A 551 30.19 3.12 -8.97
C GLU A 551 30.08 3.50 -7.48
N GLY A 552 29.09 2.95 -6.78
CA GLY A 552 28.78 3.27 -5.39
C GLY A 552 27.85 4.49 -5.21
N LYS A 553 27.39 5.13 -6.29
CA LYS A 553 26.37 6.19 -6.18
C LYS A 553 25.04 5.62 -5.67
N GLU A 554 24.50 6.20 -4.61
CA GLU A 554 23.17 5.84 -4.10
C GLU A 554 22.05 6.26 -5.06
N LEU A 555 21.04 5.40 -5.17
CA LEU A 555 19.83 5.69 -5.93
C LEU A 555 18.77 6.31 -5.01
N SER A 556 17.98 7.25 -5.53
CA SER A 556 16.87 7.87 -4.77
C SER A 556 15.77 6.86 -4.39
N ARG A 557 15.71 5.73 -5.10
CA ARG A 557 14.89 4.56 -4.79
C ARG A 557 15.51 3.30 -5.40
N PRO A 558 15.22 2.10 -4.86
CA PRO A 558 15.62 0.86 -5.51
C PRO A 558 15.08 0.77 -6.94
N LEU A 559 15.92 0.34 -7.88
CA LEU A 559 15.57 0.15 -9.28
C LEU A 559 15.35 -1.33 -9.56
N VAL A 560 14.21 -1.68 -10.16
CA VAL A 560 13.95 -3.03 -10.69
C VAL A 560 14.17 -3.00 -12.20
N SER A 561 14.86 -4.00 -12.75
CA SER A 561 15.04 -4.18 -14.20
C SER A 561 14.94 -5.65 -14.57
N PHE A 562 14.60 -5.92 -15.82
CA PHE A 562 14.47 -7.28 -16.34
C PHE A 562 15.58 -7.57 -17.34
N CYS A 563 16.13 -8.78 -17.30
CA CYS A 563 17.03 -9.33 -18.29
C CYS A 563 16.40 -10.58 -18.91
N TYR A 564 16.48 -10.72 -20.23
CA TYR A 564 16.09 -11.95 -20.90
C TYR A 564 17.16 -13.01 -20.65
N LYS A 565 16.79 -14.18 -20.14
CA LYS A 565 17.76 -15.24 -19.82
C LYS A 565 18.22 -15.93 -21.10
N SER A 566 19.37 -15.50 -21.63
CA SER A 566 19.95 -16.03 -22.87
C SER A 566 21.46 -15.83 -22.90
N ASP A 567 22.18 -16.93 -22.65
CA ASP A 567 23.64 -16.97 -22.73
C ASP A 567 24.15 -16.54 -24.12
N GLN A 568 23.41 -16.86 -25.19
CA GLN A 568 23.78 -16.49 -26.57
C GLN A 568 23.69 -14.98 -26.82
N LEU A 569 22.80 -14.29 -26.11
CA LEU A 569 22.53 -12.85 -26.28
C LEU A 569 23.14 -12.01 -25.16
N HIS A 570 23.91 -12.61 -24.26
CA HIS A 570 24.52 -11.95 -23.10
C HIS A 570 23.50 -11.26 -22.17
N ASP A 571 22.38 -11.93 -21.92
CA ASP A 571 21.29 -11.51 -21.02
C ASP A 571 20.82 -10.05 -21.21
N PRO A 572 20.27 -9.70 -22.39
CA PRO A 572 19.93 -8.31 -22.72
C PRO A 572 18.85 -7.76 -21.79
N LEU A 573 18.92 -6.47 -21.48
CA LEU A 573 17.88 -5.77 -20.71
C LEU A 573 16.60 -5.68 -21.53
N LEU A 574 15.46 -5.93 -20.88
CA LEU A 574 14.13 -5.74 -21.45
C LEU A 574 13.36 -4.64 -20.74
N THR A 575 12.58 -3.90 -21.52
CA THR A 575 11.48 -3.04 -21.05
C THR A 575 10.23 -3.87 -20.79
N GLU A 576 9.29 -3.33 -20.00
CA GLU A 576 8.02 -4.02 -19.72
C GLU A 576 7.20 -4.27 -21.00
N GLU A 577 7.23 -3.32 -21.94
CA GLU A 577 6.57 -3.47 -23.25
C GLU A 577 7.17 -4.61 -24.08
N GLU A 578 8.50 -4.78 -24.07
CA GLU A 578 9.15 -5.90 -24.76
C GLU A 578 8.78 -7.24 -24.12
N ILE A 579 8.69 -7.31 -22.79
CA ILE A 579 8.27 -8.53 -22.07
C ILE A 579 6.85 -8.93 -22.46
N ILE A 580 5.94 -7.97 -22.53
CA ILE A 580 4.53 -8.18 -22.91
C ILE A 580 4.44 -8.57 -24.39
N ALA A 581 5.12 -7.84 -25.28
CA ALA A 581 5.09 -8.08 -26.71
C ALA A 581 5.71 -9.42 -27.12
N LEU A 582 6.66 -9.93 -26.34
CA LEU A 582 7.27 -11.26 -26.52
C LEU A 582 6.55 -12.37 -25.75
N GLU A 583 5.42 -12.06 -25.09
CA GLU A 583 4.61 -13.01 -24.32
C GLU A 583 5.40 -13.75 -23.21
N LEU A 584 6.45 -13.11 -22.68
CA LEU A 584 7.29 -13.71 -21.63
C LEU A 584 6.65 -13.61 -20.24
N ALA A 585 5.81 -12.60 -20.02
CA ALA A 585 4.99 -12.44 -18.83
C ALA A 585 3.81 -11.47 -19.09
N THR A 586 2.70 -11.66 -18.38
CA THR A 586 1.54 -10.74 -18.43
C THR A 586 1.80 -9.47 -17.61
N PRO A 587 1.04 -8.37 -17.83
CA PRO A 587 1.15 -7.15 -17.02
C PRO A 587 0.99 -7.40 -15.51
N ASP A 588 0.10 -8.31 -15.14
CA ASP A 588 -0.14 -8.70 -13.74
C ASP A 588 1.06 -9.47 -13.17
N GLN A 589 1.65 -10.37 -13.96
CA GLN A 589 2.88 -11.09 -13.56
C GLN A 589 4.06 -10.13 -13.41
N ILE A 590 4.27 -9.19 -14.34
CA ILE A 590 5.32 -8.16 -14.24
C ILE A 590 5.16 -7.33 -12.96
N THR A 591 3.93 -6.96 -12.64
CA THR A 591 3.62 -6.24 -11.39
C THR A 591 3.97 -7.08 -10.17
N ALA A 592 3.54 -8.35 -10.13
CA ALA A 592 3.87 -9.27 -9.04
C ALA A 592 5.38 -9.50 -8.89
N LEU A 593 6.12 -9.68 -9.98
CA LEU A 593 7.58 -9.82 -9.99
C LEU A 593 8.26 -8.60 -9.35
N LYS A 594 7.82 -7.38 -9.69
CA LYS A 594 8.37 -6.14 -9.12
C LYS A 594 8.05 -6.03 -7.63
N GLU A 595 6.83 -6.31 -7.23
CA GLU A 595 6.40 -6.24 -5.82
C GLU A 595 7.16 -7.23 -4.94
N ILE A 596 7.26 -8.50 -5.37
CA ILE A 596 8.02 -9.52 -4.64
C ILE A 596 9.50 -9.14 -4.59
N SER A 597 10.08 -8.69 -5.70
CA SER A 597 11.51 -8.31 -5.75
C SER A 597 11.84 -7.14 -4.82
N LEU A 598 10.97 -6.12 -4.75
CA LEU A 598 11.14 -5.00 -3.82
C LEU A 598 10.98 -5.43 -2.36
N LYS A 599 10.06 -6.38 -2.08
CA LYS A 599 9.91 -6.97 -0.74
C LYS A 599 11.12 -7.80 -0.33
N CYS A 600 11.67 -8.62 -1.25
CA CYS A 600 12.94 -9.32 -1.04
C CYS A 600 14.05 -8.32 -0.73
N ASN A 601 14.15 -7.22 -1.49
CA ASN A 601 15.16 -6.18 -1.27
C ASN A 601 15.05 -5.57 0.13
N GLN A 602 13.85 -5.24 0.59
CA GLN A 602 13.67 -4.67 1.93
C GLN A 602 14.18 -5.61 3.02
N VAL A 603 13.88 -6.90 2.92
CA VAL A 603 14.30 -7.92 3.89
C VAL A 603 15.80 -8.17 3.82
N LEU A 604 16.34 -8.43 2.63
CA LEU A 604 17.76 -8.73 2.44
C LEU A 604 18.64 -7.54 2.80
N ARG A 605 18.25 -6.32 2.42
CA ARG A 605 18.98 -5.10 2.77
C ARG A 605 19.03 -4.91 4.29
N ALA A 606 17.90 -5.03 4.99
CA ALA A 606 17.86 -4.94 6.45
C ALA A 606 18.72 -6.04 7.09
N TYR A 607 18.62 -7.27 6.60
CA TYR A 607 19.39 -8.41 7.10
C TYR A 607 20.91 -8.21 6.95
N PHE A 608 21.38 -7.87 5.74
CA PHE A 608 22.81 -7.65 5.49
C PHE A 608 23.34 -6.41 6.21
N GLN A 609 22.55 -5.34 6.32
CA GLN A 609 22.96 -4.13 7.02
C GLN A 609 23.25 -4.41 8.51
N THR A 610 22.44 -5.24 9.18
CA THR A 610 22.71 -5.66 10.58
C THR A 610 24.00 -6.48 10.75
N ARG A 611 24.66 -6.86 9.65
CA ARG A 611 25.86 -7.69 9.59
C ARG A 611 27.06 -6.93 8.99
N GLY A 612 26.97 -5.61 8.87
CA GLY A 612 28.03 -4.81 8.26
C GLY A 612 28.26 -5.12 6.78
N ILE A 613 27.21 -5.55 6.05
CA ILE A 613 27.27 -5.83 4.61
C ILE A 613 26.28 -4.91 3.89
N LEU A 614 26.76 -4.26 2.84
CA LEU A 614 25.96 -3.46 1.92
C LEU A 614 25.46 -4.34 0.76
N LEU A 615 24.14 -4.44 0.61
CA LEU A 615 23.51 -5.07 -0.55
C LEU A 615 23.40 -4.07 -1.71
N VAL A 616 24.35 -4.15 -2.65
CA VAL A 616 24.49 -3.21 -3.77
C VAL A 616 23.44 -3.45 -4.85
N ASP A 617 23.39 -4.69 -5.32
CA ASP A 617 22.34 -5.20 -6.19
C ASP A 617 22.29 -6.73 -6.09
N PHE A 618 21.22 -7.32 -6.60
CA PHE A 618 21.07 -8.77 -6.68
C PHE A 618 20.11 -9.16 -7.79
N LYS A 619 20.25 -10.40 -8.27
CA LYS A 619 19.38 -11.01 -9.26
C LYS A 619 18.45 -12.02 -8.60
N LEU A 620 17.21 -12.04 -9.03
CA LEU A 620 16.20 -13.01 -8.66
C LEU A 620 15.69 -13.72 -9.91
N GLU A 621 15.41 -15.01 -9.77
CA GLU A 621 14.68 -15.79 -10.76
C GLU A 621 13.35 -16.27 -10.19
N PHE A 622 12.39 -16.49 -11.07
CA PHE A 622 11.04 -16.89 -10.70
C PHE A 622 10.57 -18.07 -11.54
N GLY A 623 9.64 -18.85 -10.99
CA GLY A 623 8.98 -19.92 -11.74
C GLY A 623 7.62 -20.25 -11.16
N PHE A 624 6.80 -20.96 -11.94
CA PHE A 624 5.48 -21.43 -11.52
C PHE A 624 5.53 -22.89 -11.11
N ASP A 625 4.93 -23.22 -9.97
CA ASP A 625 4.75 -24.62 -9.60
C ASP A 625 3.56 -25.27 -10.36
N HIS A 626 3.31 -26.54 -10.10
CA HIS A 626 2.23 -27.29 -10.74
C HIS A 626 0.81 -26.76 -10.43
N ARG A 627 0.66 -25.82 -9.50
CA ARG A 627 -0.61 -25.17 -9.11
C ARG A 627 -0.71 -23.76 -9.70
N GLY A 628 0.30 -23.29 -10.42
CA GLY A 628 0.40 -21.92 -10.91
C GLY A 628 0.81 -20.91 -9.85
N GLU A 629 1.37 -21.36 -8.71
CA GLU A 629 1.91 -20.44 -7.69
C GLU A 629 3.29 -19.92 -8.16
N LEU A 630 3.46 -18.59 -8.14
CA LEU A 630 4.74 -17.94 -8.44
C LEU A 630 5.71 -18.09 -7.26
N LEU A 631 6.84 -18.74 -7.51
CA LEU A 631 7.88 -19.00 -6.52
C LEU A 631 9.16 -18.28 -6.87
N LEU A 632 9.88 -17.83 -5.85
CA LEU A 632 11.29 -17.44 -5.98
C LEU A 632 12.16 -18.70 -6.10
N VAL A 633 13.00 -18.76 -7.14
CA VAL A 633 13.74 -19.98 -7.52
C VAL A 633 15.23 -19.68 -7.69
N ASP A 634 15.97 -20.71 -8.13
CA ASP A 634 17.39 -20.71 -8.39
C ASP A 634 18.29 -20.55 -7.13
N GLU A 635 19.01 -19.45 -6.95
CA GLU A 635 19.85 -19.22 -5.76
C GLU A 635 19.89 -17.74 -5.36
N ILE A 636 20.17 -17.49 -4.08
CA ILE A 636 20.54 -16.16 -3.59
C ILE A 636 21.85 -16.32 -2.85
N SER A 637 22.94 -15.92 -3.50
CA SER A 637 24.29 -16.14 -3.01
C SER A 637 25.23 -15.01 -3.45
N PRO A 638 26.49 -14.99 -2.99
CA PRO A 638 27.49 -14.05 -3.49
C PRO A 638 27.80 -14.20 -5.00
N ASP A 639 27.31 -15.26 -5.68
CA ASP A 639 27.34 -15.36 -7.14
C ASP A 639 26.28 -14.51 -7.84
N THR A 640 25.11 -14.32 -7.20
CA THR A 640 23.93 -13.61 -7.72
C THR A 640 23.69 -12.24 -7.08
N CYS A 641 24.37 -11.96 -5.96
CA CYS A 641 24.35 -10.68 -5.25
C CYS A 641 25.69 -9.96 -5.39
N ARG A 642 25.67 -8.62 -5.48
CA ARG A 642 26.84 -7.77 -5.20
C ARG A 642 26.79 -7.33 -3.74
N LEU A 643 27.80 -7.73 -2.98
CA LEU A 643 27.88 -7.57 -1.54
C LEU A 643 29.19 -6.88 -1.19
N TRP A 644 29.10 -5.69 -0.60
CA TRP A 644 30.29 -4.96 -0.15
C TRP A 644 30.34 -4.91 1.37
N ASP A 645 31.54 -4.86 1.92
CA ASP A 645 31.74 -4.51 3.31
C ASP A 645 31.25 -3.08 3.57
N LEU A 646 30.46 -2.88 4.63
CA LEU A 646 29.80 -1.60 4.89
C LEU A 646 30.77 -0.47 5.23
N GLU A 647 31.91 -0.77 5.84
CA GLU A 647 32.87 0.24 6.29
C GLU A 647 33.96 0.49 5.23
N THR A 648 34.49 -0.58 4.65
CA THR A 648 35.65 -0.53 3.76
C THR A 648 35.27 -0.51 2.28
N SER A 649 34.01 -0.80 1.94
CA SER A 649 33.57 -1.07 0.56
C SER A 649 34.35 -2.21 -0.13
N GLU A 650 35.00 -3.08 0.65
CA GLU A 650 35.63 -4.30 0.13
C GLU A 650 34.57 -5.17 -0.54
N LYS A 651 34.82 -5.64 -1.76
CA LYS A 651 33.90 -6.53 -2.47
C LYS A 651 33.99 -7.94 -1.87
N LEU A 652 32.86 -8.49 -1.45
CA LEU A 652 32.72 -9.81 -0.83
C LEU A 652 32.06 -10.84 -1.77
N ASP A 653 31.76 -10.43 -3.01
CA ASP A 653 31.03 -11.21 -4.01
C ASP A 653 31.91 -11.64 -5.21
N LYS A 654 31.27 -12.21 -6.24
CA LYS A 654 31.92 -12.67 -7.48
C LYS A 654 32.74 -11.60 -8.21
N ASP A 655 32.55 -10.31 -7.93
CA ASP A 655 33.43 -9.26 -8.45
C ASP A 655 34.89 -9.42 -8.01
N ARG A 656 35.20 -10.12 -6.91
CA ARG A 656 36.59 -10.47 -6.54
C ARG A 656 37.28 -11.29 -7.62
N PHE A 657 36.56 -12.28 -8.16
CA PHE A 657 37.03 -13.11 -9.27
C PHE A 657 37.01 -12.37 -10.61
N ARG A 658 35.97 -11.55 -10.87
CA ARG A 658 35.86 -10.78 -12.12
C ARG A 658 36.96 -9.71 -12.27
N ARG A 659 37.47 -9.17 -11.16
CA ARG A 659 38.41 -8.04 -11.13
C ARG A 659 39.78 -8.39 -10.53
N ASP A 660 40.04 -9.68 -10.29
CA ASP A 660 41.31 -10.18 -9.74
C ASP A 660 41.70 -9.53 -8.39
N LEU A 661 40.73 -9.33 -7.50
CA LEU A 661 40.89 -8.65 -6.20
C LEU A 661 41.30 -9.59 -5.06
N GLY A 662 41.77 -10.81 -5.39
CA GLY A 662 42.17 -11.85 -4.42
C GLY A 662 41.20 -13.03 -4.35
N ASP A 663 41.39 -13.88 -3.34
CA ASP A 663 40.66 -15.15 -3.19
C ASP A 663 39.15 -14.93 -3.07
N LEU A 664 38.39 -15.58 -3.95
CA LEU A 664 36.92 -15.56 -3.99
C LEU A 664 36.32 -16.21 -2.73
N VAL A 665 36.87 -17.36 -2.31
CA VAL A 665 36.33 -18.13 -1.18
C VAL A 665 36.46 -17.33 0.11
N SER A 666 37.56 -16.59 0.30
CA SER A 666 37.71 -15.70 1.44
C SER A 666 36.56 -14.69 1.59
N GLY A 667 36.06 -14.12 0.49
CA GLY A 667 34.93 -13.20 0.51
C GLY A 667 33.64 -13.90 0.92
N TYR A 668 33.38 -15.08 0.35
CA TYR A 668 32.16 -15.83 0.63
C TYR A 668 32.15 -16.36 2.06
N GLN A 669 33.31 -16.75 2.57
CA GLN A 669 33.51 -17.18 3.95
C GLN A 669 33.26 -16.03 4.93
N LYS A 670 33.74 -14.80 4.65
CA LYS A 670 33.41 -13.60 5.44
C LYS A 670 31.90 -13.36 5.50
N VAL A 671 31.20 -13.46 4.37
CA VAL A 671 29.73 -13.33 4.32
C VAL A 671 29.08 -14.39 5.20
N TRP A 672 29.48 -15.65 5.05
CA TRP A 672 28.92 -16.76 5.83
C TRP A 672 29.19 -16.64 7.34
N GLN A 673 30.40 -16.27 7.76
CA GLN A 673 30.76 -16.04 9.17
C GLN A 673 29.88 -14.96 9.80
N ARG A 674 29.68 -13.83 9.10
CA ARG A 674 28.79 -12.75 9.54
C ARG A 674 27.33 -13.20 9.59
N MET A 675 26.89 -14.06 8.67
CA MET A 675 25.55 -14.66 8.71
C MET A 675 25.32 -15.55 9.93
N GLN A 676 26.34 -16.29 10.35
CA GLN A 676 26.30 -17.17 11.52
C GLN A 676 26.37 -16.42 12.86
N GLY A 677 26.65 -15.10 12.84
CA GLY A 677 26.80 -14.28 14.05
C GLY A 677 28.20 -14.33 14.66
N GLY A 678 29.22 -14.75 13.90
CA GLY A 678 30.61 -14.58 14.29
C GLY A 678 31.02 -13.12 14.16
N GLU A 679 31.59 -12.56 15.23
CA GLU A 679 32.38 -11.32 15.13
C GLU A 679 33.50 -11.58 14.12
N GLY A 680 33.51 -10.79 13.04
CA GLY A 680 34.56 -10.78 12.04
C GLY A 680 35.61 -9.74 12.38
#